data_AF-A0A9W4LAT7-F1
#
_entry.id   AF-A0A9W4LAT7-F1
#
_cell.length_a   1.000
_cell.length_b   1.000
_cell.length_c   1.000
_cell.angle_alpha   90.00
_cell.angle_beta   90.00
_cell.angle_gamma   90.00
#
_symmetry.space_group_name_H-M   'P 1'
#
loop_
_entity.id
_entity.type
_entity.pdbx_description
1 polymer ?
#
loop_
_entity_poly.entity_id
_entity_poly.type
_entity_poly.pdbx_seq_one_letter_code
_entity_poly.pdbx_strand_id
1 'polypeptide(L)'
;MNVNVREKDLASTTRGIVRGGETLKEHRDRLMEATKRTKHYAGLETMELRDSQPILYNKLFSRLRAGVVDARETAKKIAASPIVEQEGELCFTLYNAAGDSILTSTGIIIHVGTMGAAIKYMIENGWESNPGVRDKDIFCNNDSLIGNVHPCDIHTIVPIFWDGELIGWVGGVTHVIDTGAVGPGSMATGQVQRFGDGYSITCRKVGENDTLFRDWLHESQRMVRTTRYWMLDERTRIAGCHMIRKLVEEVISEEGIDAYWKFAYEAVEHGRLGLQNRIKAMTIPGKYRQVGFVDVPYAHEDVRVPSDFAKLDTIMHAPSEITIRGDGTWRLDFEGASRWGWHTYNAHQVSFTSGIWVMMTQTLIPSEMINDGAAYGTEFRLPKGTWMNPDDRRVAFSYSWHFLVSAWTALWRGLSRSYFGRGYLEEVNAGNANTSNWLQGGGFNQYDEIHAVNSFECAANGTGATAVGDGLSHAAAIWNPEGDMGDMEIWELAEPLVYLGRQIKASSGGAGKYRGGCGFESLRLVWSAKDWTMFFMGNGHISSDWGLMGGYPAASGYRFAAHNTGLKDLIEQGKPLPLGGDTDPQNPVWDDLIKGAVIKRDKQAITTEEMFADYDLYLNYMRGGPGFGDPIDREPQSVVDDLNGGYLLERFAAQVYGVVTKKGADGSFALDTTATDKRRKAIRKERIATSVPTGEWLKGEREKILAKDAGTQVQQMFAASFKLGPRFEKDFRAFWNLPTSWSLTEEEIGIPHYGSHYSMDVSELPDVKTVQFVEE
;
A
#
# COMPACT_ATOMS: atom_id res chain seq x y z
N MET A 1 -38.65 -14.48 57.24
CA MET A 1 -38.38 -15.75 56.55
C MET A 1 -37.37 -15.46 55.46
N ASN A 2 -36.12 -15.87 55.71
CA ASN A 2 -35.02 -15.80 54.75
C ASN A 2 -35.23 -16.84 53.66
N VAL A 3 -35.20 -16.43 52.40
CA VAL A 3 -34.79 -17.31 51.31
C VAL A 3 -33.73 -16.58 50.51
N ASN A 4 -32.51 -16.73 51.03
CA ASN A 4 -31.25 -16.38 50.40
C ASN A 4 -30.94 -17.56 49.45
N VAL A 5 -31.39 -17.49 48.19
CA VAL A 5 -30.95 -18.45 47.17
C VAL A 5 -29.59 -17.99 46.68
N ARG A 6 -28.63 -18.88 46.80
CA ARG A 6 -27.21 -18.69 46.55
C ARG A 6 -26.96 -18.38 45.06
N GLU A 7 -26.53 -17.16 44.76
CA GLU A 7 -25.63 -16.86 43.62
C GLU A 7 -24.17 -17.13 44.04
N LYS A 8 -23.93 -18.33 44.56
CA LYS A 8 -22.60 -18.88 44.79
C LYS A 8 -22.73 -20.34 44.44
N ASP A 9 -22.09 -20.70 43.33
CA ASP A 9 -21.82 -22.05 42.81
C ASP A 9 -22.30 -22.21 41.35
N LEU A 10 -21.64 -21.48 40.43
CA LEU A 10 -21.39 -21.88 39.04
C LEU A 10 -20.24 -21.05 38.43
N ALA A 11 -19.24 -20.69 39.23
CA ALA A 11 -17.91 -20.35 38.71
C ALA A 11 -17.14 -21.65 38.56
N SER A 12 -17.52 -22.50 37.60
CA SER A 12 -16.53 -23.44 37.07
C SER A 12 -15.50 -22.58 36.38
N THR A 13 -14.30 -22.45 36.96
CA THR A 13 -13.12 -21.98 36.25
C THR A 13 -12.88 -22.94 35.10
N THR A 14 -13.53 -22.70 33.97
CA THR A 14 -13.31 -23.46 32.74
C THR A 14 -11.86 -23.21 32.35
N ARG A 15 -11.07 -24.29 32.27
CA ARG A 15 -9.70 -24.27 31.76
C ARG A 15 -9.68 -23.53 30.42
N GLY A 16 -8.74 -22.59 30.25
CA GLY A 16 -8.60 -21.86 28.99
C GLY A 16 -8.14 -22.76 27.86
N ILE A 17 -8.38 -22.33 26.62
CA ILE A 17 -8.20 -23.20 25.45
C ILE A 17 -6.74 -23.36 25.00
N VAL A 18 -5.83 -22.49 25.41
CA VAL A 18 -4.43 -22.53 24.94
C VAL A 18 -3.69 -23.70 25.57
N ARG A 19 -2.74 -24.30 24.84
CA ARG A 19 -1.82 -25.30 25.41
C ARG A 19 -1.20 -24.80 26.72
N GLY A 20 -1.46 -25.52 27.81
CA GLY A 20 -1.07 -25.12 29.17
C GLY A 20 -2.24 -24.65 30.05
N GLY A 21 -3.43 -24.52 29.49
CA GLY A 21 -4.68 -24.24 30.21
C GLY A 21 -4.96 -22.77 30.51
N GLU A 22 -4.11 -21.85 30.01
CA GLU A 22 -4.37 -20.41 30.02
C GLU A 22 -5.45 -20.05 28.98
N THR A 23 -6.22 -19.01 29.25
CA THR A 23 -7.03 -18.36 28.20
C THR A 23 -6.13 -17.68 27.17
N LEU A 24 -6.65 -17.39 25.98
CA LEU A 24 -5.96 -16.63 24.94
C LEU A 24 -5.41 -15.30 25.49
N LYS A 25 -6.23 -14.60 26.29
CA LYS A 25 -5.88 -13.31 26.86
C LYS A 25 -4.77 -13.44 27.91
N GLU A 26 -4.92 -14.34 28.88
CA GLU A 26 -3.88 -14.58 29.90
C GLU A 26 -2.54 -14.94 29.25
N HIS A 27 -2.58 -15.80 28.23
CA HIS A 27 -1.39 -16.22 27.49
C HIS A 27 -0.69 -15.03 26.83
N ARG A 28 -1.43 -14.22 26.05
CA ARG A 28 -0.87 -13.04 25.39
C ARG A 28 -0.37 -11.99 26.39
N ASP A 29 -1.15 -11.67 27.42
CA ASP A 29 -0.79 -10.67 28.43
C ASP A 29 0.52 -11.04 29.13
N ARG A 30 0.71 -12.32 29.48
CA ARG A 30 1.96 -12.83 30.06
C ARG A 30 3.16 -12.63 29.13
N LEU A 31 3.01 -12.94 27.85
CA LEU A 31 4.08 -12.78 26.85
C LEU A 31 4.42 -11.30 26.62
N MET A 32 3.42 -10.43 26.56
CA MET A 32 3.61 -8.99 26.35
C MET A 32 4.27 -8.33 27.55
N GLU A 33 3.90 -8.70 28.77
CA GLU A 33 4.55 -8.20 29.99
C GLU A 33 6.02 -8.66 30.07
N ALA A 34 6.29 -9.93 29.73
CA ALA A 34 7.66 -10.43 29.64
C ALA A 34 8.48 -9.64 28.61
N THR A 35 7.92 -9.41 27.42
CA THR A 35 8.55 -8.62 26.34
C THR A 35 8.85 -7.19 26.77
N LYS A 36 7.89 -6.54 27.43
CA LYS A 36 8.05 -5.16 27.93
C LYS A 36 9.18 -5.06 28.96
N ARG A 37 9.28 -6.04 29.85
CA ARG A 37 10.28 -6.10 30.93
C ARG A 37 11.68 -6.41 30.42
N THR A 38 11.85 -7.42 29.56
CA THR A 38 13.16 -7.90 29.13
C THR A 38 13.67 -7.26 27.85
N LYS A 39 12.77 -6.68 27.03
CA LYS A 39 13.04 -6.22 25.66
C LYS A 39 13.35 -7.33 24.65
N HIS A 40 13.13 -8.59 25.06
CA HIS A 40 13.18 -9.78 24.21
C HIS A 40 11.77 -10.34 24.10
N TYR A 41 11.34 -10.69 22.89
CA TYR A 41 10.01 -11.25 22.67
C TYR A 41 9.79 -12.47 23.58
N ALA A 42 8.64 -12.52 24.24
CA ALA A 42 8.24 -13.55 25.20
C ALA A 42 9.21 -13.73 26.41
N GLY A 43 10.16 -12.82 26.64
CA GLY A 43 11.19 -12.98 27.66
C GLY A 43 12.37 -13.87 27.26
N LEU A 44 12.51 -14.20 25.97
CA LEU A 44 13.51 -15.14 25.46
C LEU A 44 14.89 -14.50 25.32
N GLU A 45 15.65 -14.44 26.42
CA GLU A 45 17.06 -14.01 26.39
C GLU A 45 17.99 -15.06 25.73
N THR A 46 17.55 -16.32 25.70
CA THR A 46 18.17 -17.44 24.97
C THR A 46 17.12 -18.21 24.18
N MET A 47 17.54 -18.92 23.13
CA MET A 47 16.64 -19.72 22.28
C MET A 47 17.03 -21.18 22.40
N GLU A 48 16.39 -21.91 23.32
CA GLU A 48 16.81 -23.26 23.71
C GLU A 48 16.83 -24.23 22.52
N LEU A 49 15.76 -24.29 21.71
CA LEU A 49 15.69 -25.17 20.55
C LEU A 49 16.73 -24.77 19.50
N ARG A 50 16.82 -23.48 19.18
CA ARG A 50 17.79 -22.98 18.19
C ARG A 50 19.24 -23.26 18.60
N ASP A 51 19.57 -22.96 19.85
CA ASP A 51 20.95 -22.93 20.33
C ASP A 51 21.44 -24.35 20.71
N SER A 52 20.56 -25.21 21.25
CA SER A 52 20.93 -26.59 21.65
C SER A 52 20.61 -27.66 20.59
N GLN A 53 19.62 -27.42 19.73
CA GLN A 53 19.17 -28.38 18.71
C GLN A 53 19.03 -27.71 17.32
N PRO A 54 20.09 -27.07 16.80
CA PRO A 54 20.02 -26.25 15.59
C PRO A 54 19.55 -27.03 14.36
N ILE A 55 19.84 -28.33 14.26
CA ILE A 55 19.37 -29.17 13.15
C ILE A 55 17.85 -29.28 13.16
N LEU A 56 17.26 -29.53 14.33
CA LEU A 56 15.81 -29.65 14.48
C LEU A 56 15.12 -28.30 14.23
N TYR A 57 15.66 -27.22 14.78
CA TYR A 57 15.17 -25.85 14.52
C TYR A 57 15.12 -25.55 13.02
N ASN A 58 16.21 -25.83 12.29
CA ASN A 58 16.28 -25.58 10.84
C ASN A 58 15.37 -26.51 10.04
N LYS A 59 15.18 -27.76 10.48
CA LYS A 59 14.23 -28.69 9.85
C LYS A 59 12.80 -28.18 9.95
N LEU A 60 12.37 -27.73 11.14
CA LEU A 60 11.06 -27.10 11.34
C LEU A 60 10.89 -25.86 10.47
N PHE A 61 11.86 -24.94 10.52
CA PHE A 61 11.86 -23.74 9.67
C PHE A 61 11.70 -24.08 8.20
N SER A 62 12.55 -24.97 7.68
CA SER A 62 12.57 -25.33 6.26
C SER A 62 11.24 -25.94 5.82
N ARG A 63 10.70 -26.89 6.59
CA ARG A 63 9.49 -27.62 6.21
C ARG A 63 8.23 -26.75 6.33
N LEU A 64 8.10 -25.98 7.41
CA LEU A 64 6.95 -25.08 7.61
C LEU A 64 6.98 -23.93 6.59
N ARG A 65 8.16 -23.35 6.32
CA ARG A 65 8.28 -22.29 5.31
C ARG A 65 7.94 -22.79 3.91
N ALA A 66 8.46 -23.98 3.54
CA ALA A 66 8.12 -24.60 2.25
C ALA A 66 6.61 -24.83 2.13
N GLY A 67 5.95 -25.25 3.21
CA GLY A 67 4.52 -25.52 3.19
C GLY A 67 3.63 -24.29 3.07
N VAL A 68 3.97 -23.16 3.71
CA VAL A 68 3.21 -21.91 3.49
C VAL A 68 3.40 -21.34 2.08
N VAL A 69 4.60 -21.52 1.49
CA VAL A 69 4.87 -21.15 0.09
C VAL A 69 4.08 -22.04 -0.88
N ASP A 70 4.09 -23.36 -0.66
CA ASP A 70 3.36 -24.32 -1.48
C ASP A 70 1.84 -24.14 -1.38
N ALA A 71 1.32 -23.81 -0.19
CA ALA A 71 -0.09 -23.50 -0.01
C ALA A 71 -0.54 -22.31 -0.86
N ARG A 72 0.26 -21.23 -0.91
CA ARG A 72 0.01 -20.09 -1.82
C ARG A 72 -0.01 -20.53 -3.28
N GLU A 73 1.07 -21.18 -3.72
CA GLU A 73 1.28 -21.55 -5.12
C GLU A 73 0.24 -22.56 -5.64
N THR A 74 -0.23 -23.44 -4.77
CA THR A 74 -1.24 -24.44 -5.10
C THR A 74 -2.65 -23.85 -5.06
N ALA A 75 -3.00 -23.14 -3.97
CA ALA A 75 -4.36 -22.67 -3.77
C ALA A 75 -4.75 -21.56 -4.77
N LYS A 76 -3.81 -20.73 -5.24
CA LYS A 76 -4.10 -19.64 -6.19
C LYS A 76 -4.79 -20.13 -7.47
N LYS A 77 -4.50 -21.38 -7.88
CA LYS A 77 -5.07 -22.05 -9.07
C LYS A 77 -6.57 -22.38 -8.96
N ILE A 78 -7.19 -22.14 -7.80
CA ILE A 78 -8.64 -22.31 -7.59
C ILE A 78 -9.41 -21.08 -8.07
N ALA A 79 -8.80 -19.89 -7.99
CA ALA A 79 -9.47 -18.64 -8.29
C ALA A 79 -9.85 -18.52 -9.76
N ALA A 80 -10.97 -17.83 -10.04
CA ALA A 80 -11.28 -17.38 -11.40
C ALA A 80 -10.78 -15.95 -11.66
N SER A 81 -10.48 -15.19 -10.61
CA SER A 81 -9.97 -13.81 -10.72
C SER A 81 -8.50 -13.85 -11.11
N PRO A 82 -8.08 -13.18 -12.20
CA PRO A 82 -6.67 -13.08 -12.57
C PRO A 82 -5.81 -12.58 -11.40
N ILE A 83 -6.29 -11.55 -10.70
CA ILE A 83 -5.66 -10.93 -9.51
C ILE A 83 -5.08 -11.97 -8.54
N VAL A 84 -5.80 -13.07 -8.32
CA VAL A 84 -5.33 -14.15 -7.45
C VAL A 84 -4.58 -15.22 -8.23
N GLU A 85 -5.13 -15.69 -9.36
CA GLU A 85 -4.62 -16.85 -10.09
C GLU A 85 -3.27 -16.59 -10.78
N GLN A 86 -3.14 -15.46 -11.47
CA GLN A 86 -1.96 -15.06 -12.24
C GLN A 86 -1.03 -14.19 -11.37
N GLU A 87 -1.47 -12.99 -11.00
CA GLU A 87 -0.68 -11.97 -10.30
C GLU A 87 -0.29 -12.40 -8.87
N GLY A 88 -1.08 -13.30 -8.27
CA GLY A 88 -0.75 -13.87 -6.97
C GLY A 88 -0.96 -12.91 -5.81
N GLU A 89 -2.00 -12.08 -5.86
CA GLU A 89 -2.37 -11.16 -4.78
C GLU A 89 -3.16 -11.86 -3.68
N LEU A 90 -2.48 -12.86 -3.11
CA LEU A 90 -2.87 -13.66 -1.97
C LEU A 90 -1.65 -13.94 -1.09
N CYS A 91 -1.89 -14.18 0.21
CA CYS A 91 -0.85 -14.49 1.18
C CYS A 91 -1.38 -15.47 2.23
N PHE A 92 -0.51 -16.39 2.67
CA PHE A 92 -0.79 -17.29 3.78
C PHE A 92 0.27 -17.16 4.88
N THR A 93 -0.19 -17.05 6.12
CA THR A 93 0.67 -16.81 7.28
C THR A 93 0.29 -17.74 8.43
N LEU A 94 1.31 -18.34 9.04
CA LEU A 94 1.20 -19.18 10.23
C LEU A 94 1.49 -18.35 11.48
N TYR A 95 0.65 -18.45 12.49
CA TYR A 95 0.74 -17.70 13.75
C TYR A 95 0.82 -18.63 14.96
N ASN A 96 1.50 -18.17 16.01
CA ASN A 96 1.43 -18.79 17.34
C ASN A 96 0.11 -18.43 18.05
N ALA A 97 -0.13 -19.00 19.24
CA ALA A 97 -1.40 -18.83 19.95
C ALA A 97 -1.75 -17.36 20.29
N ALA A 98 -0.73 -16.50 20.47
CA ALA A 98 -0.89 -15.08 20.79
C ALA A 98 -1.18 -14.19 19.56
N GLY A 99 -1.25 -14.78 18.36
CA GLY A 99 -1.49 -14.06 17.11
C GLY A 99 -0.23 -13.38 16.55
N ASP A 100 0.96 -13.83 16.93
CA ASP A 100 2.21 -13.37 16.36
C ASP A 100 2.67 -14.30 15.24
N SER A 101 3.06 -13.73 14.10
CA SER A 101 3.44 -14.52 12.93
C SER A 101 4.74 -15.30 13.19
N ILE A 102 4.78 -16.56 12.73
CA ILE A 102 5.95 -17.44 12.80
C ILE A 102 6.66 -17.40 11.44
N LEU A 103 5.90 -17.66 10.37
CA LEU A 103 6.34 -17.77 8.98
C LEU A 103 5.21 -17.37 8.02
N THR A 104 5.58 -16.94 6.82
CA THR A 104 4.63 -16.50 5.78
C THR A 104 5.07 -16.96 4.39
N SER A 105 4.12 -17.09 3.46
CA SER A 105 4.41 -17.02 2.03
C SER A 105 4.88 -15.62 1.64
N THR A 106 5.34 -15.46 0.40
CA THR A 106 5.46 -14.13 -0.23
C THR A 106 4.10 -13.65 -0.77
N GLY A 107 4.07 -12.66 -1.67
CA GLY A 107 2.85 -11.97 -2.13
C GLY A 107 2.51 -10.74 -1.28
N ILE A 108 1.22 -10.48 -1.03
CA ILE A 108 0.71 -9.33 -0.26
C ILE A 108 0.95 -9.47 1.26
N ILE A 109 2.23 -9.48 1.65
CA ILE A 109 2.66 -9.79 3.03
C ILE A 109 2.35 -8.69 4.06
N ILE A 110 1.76 -7.56 3.66
CA ILE A 110 1.24 -6.57 4.62
C ILE A 110 0.22 -7.21 5.58
N HIS A 111 -0.50 -8.24 5.11
CA HIS A 111 -1.52 -8.94 5.88
C HIS A 111 -0.97 -9.88 6.95
N VAL A 112 0.35 -10.10 6.99
CA VAL A 112 1.02 -10.70 8.14
C VAL A 112 0.61 -9.94 9.41
N GLY A 113 0.70 -8.61 9.38
CA GLY A 113 0.31 -7.75 10.48
C GLY A 113 -1.20 -7.62 10.65
N THR A 114 -1.96 -7.46 9.56
CA THR A 114 -3.41 -7.19 9.67
C THR A 114 -4.22 -8.40 10.16
N MET A 115 -3.90 -9.62 9.70
CA MET A 115 -4.52 -10.85 10.21
C MET A 115 -4.08 -11.12 11.66
N GLY A 116 -2.82 -10.85 12.00
CA GLY A 116 -2.34 -10.91 13.39
C GLY A 116 -3.08 -9.93 14.30
N ALA A 117 -3.33 -8.71 13.85
CA ALA A 117 -4.12 -7.72 14.59
C ALA A 117 -5.59 -8.14 14.74
N ALA A 118 -6.20 -8.77 13.73
CA ALA A 118 -7.55 -9.32 13.84
C ALA A 118 -7.62 -10.48 14.85
N ILE A 119 -6.62 -11.37 14.86
CA ILE A 119 -6.48 -12.41 15.91
C ILE A 119 -6.39 -11.76 17.28
N LYS A 120 -5.50 -10.77 17.45
CA LYS A 120 -5.30 -10.05 18.71
C LYS A 120 -6.56 -9.30 19.15
N TYR A 121 -7.36 -8.78 18.22
CA TYR A 121 -8.67 -8.21 18.52
C TYR A 121 -9.63 -9.25 19.08
N MET A 122 -9.71 -10.45 18.50
CA MET A 122 -10.50 -11.56 19.06
C MET A 122 -10.04 -11.91 20.49
N ILE A 123 -8.73 -11.95 20.73
CA ILE A 123 -8.12 -12.23 22.04
C ILE A 123 -8.59 -11.20 23.09
N GLU A 124 -8.50 -9.90 22.78
CA GLU A 124 -8.83 -8.84 23.75
C GLU A 124 -10.33 -8.71 24.05
N ASN A 125 -11.18 -9.14 23.12
CA ASN A 125 -12.63 -8.91 23.19
C ASN A 125 -13.43 -10.18 23.53
N GLY A 126 -12.79 -11.21 24.10
CA GLY A 126 -13.50 -12.33 24.68
C GLY A 126 -14.12 -13.30 23.66
N TRP A 127 -13.58 -13.39 22.43
CA TRP A 127 -14.06 -14.37 21.45
C TRP A 127 -13.97 -15.81 21.96
N GLU A 128 -13.05 -16.12 22.87
CA GLU A 128 -12.93 -17.43 23.53
C GLU A 128 -14.22 -17.82 24.28
N SER A 129 -14.92 -16.85 24.88
CA SER A 129 -16.17 -17.12 25.60
C SER A 129 -17.40 -17.03 24.68
N ASN A 130 -17.43 -16.05 23.77
CA ASN A 130 -18.50 -15.86 22.80
C ASN A 130 -17.95 -15.18 21.54
N PRO A 131 -18.05 -15.80 20.35
CA PRO A 131 -18.81 -17.01 19.98
C PRO A 131 -18.13 -18.34 20.33
N GLY A 132 -17.01 -18.30 21.04
CA GLY A 132 -16.13 -19.44 21.25
C GLY A 132 -15.16 -19.62 20.09
N VAL A 133 -13.98 -20.16 20.39
CA VAL A 133 -12.98 -20.58 19.40
C VAL A 133 -12.82 -22.08 19.55
N ARG A 134 -13.30 -22.85 18.56
CA ARG A 134 -13.28 -24.31 18.59
C ARG A 134 -12.48 -24.87 17.43
N ASP A 135 -12.05 -26.11 17.58
CA ASP A 135 -11.46 -26.84 16.46
C ASP A 135 -12.43 -26.84 15.27
N LYS A 136 -11.89 -26.71 14.07
CA LYS A 136 -12.64 -26.65 12.80
C LYS A 136 -13.58 -25.45 12.61
N ASP A 137 -13.49 -24.44 13.47
CA ASP A 137 -14.16 -23.16 13.21
C ASP A 137 -13.47 -22.40 12.06
N ILE A 138 -14.25 -21.64 11.30
CA ILE A 138 -13.77 -20.76 10.23
C ILE A 138 -14.21 -19.34 10.53
N PHE A 139 -13.24 -18.42 10.64
CA PHE A 139 -13.49 -16.99 10.81
C PHE A 139 -13.21 -16.24 9.50
N CYS A 140 -14.02 -15.21 9.22
CA CYS A 140 -13.81 -14.29 8.11
C CYS A 140 -13.75 -12.86 8.64
N ASN A 141 -12.88 -12.04 8.05
CA ASN A 141 -12.70 -10.64 8.47
C ASN A 141 -12.16 -9.78 7.34
N ASN A 142 -12.55 -8.50 7.30
CA ASN A 142 -11.88 -7.48 6.50
C ASN A 142 -11.95 -6.07 7.13
N ASP A 143 -12.32 -5.96 8.41
CA ASP A 143 -12.61 -4.66 9.02
C ASP A 143 -11.35 -3.78 9.19
N SER A 144 -11.32 -2.63 8.49
CA SER A 144 -10.23 -1.66 8.57
C SER A 144 -10.17 -0.90 9.90
N LEU A 145 -11.28 -0.82 10.66
CA LEU A 145 -11.26 -0.19 12.00
C LEU A 145 -10.45 -0.99 13.03
N ILE A 146 -10.16 -2.26 12.75
CA ILE A 146 -9.25 -3.09 13.56
C ILE A 146 -7.90 -3.31 12.89
N GLY A 147 -7.63 -2.62 11.78
CA GLY A 147 -6.31 -2.55 11.17
C GLY A 147 -6.11 -3.18 9.82
N ASN A 148 -7.18 -3.68 9.17
CA ASN A 148 -7.05 -4.09 7.76
C ASN A 148 -6.69 -2.91 6.84
N VAL A 149 -6.13 -3.21 5.67
CA VAL A 149 -5.79 -2.19 4.67
C VAL A 149 -7.07 -1.54 4.12
N HIS A 150 -7.95 -2.35 3.55
CA HIS A 150 -9.21 -1.93 2.96
C HIS A 150 -10.18 -3.12 2.84
N PRO A 151 -11.48 -2.88 2.56
CA PRO A 151 -12.47 -3.96 2.57
C PRO A 151 -12.23 -5.06 1.52
N CYS A 152 -11.54 -4.79 0.41
CA CYS A 152 -11.32 -5.80 -0.63
C CYS A 152 -10.28 -6.86 -0.26
N ASP A 153 -9.50 -6.67 0.79
CA ASP A 153 -8.60 -7.70 1.30
C ASP A 153 -9.32 -8.56 2.35
N ILE A 154 -9.78 -9.74 1.95
CA ILE A 154 -10.59 -10.62 2.81
C ILE A 154 -9.71 -11.65 3.49
N HIS A 155 -9.75 -11.68 4.82
CA HIS A 155 -9.08 -12.68 5.64
C HIS A 155 -9.99 -13.88 5.89
N THR A 156 -9.45 -15.08 5.76
CA THR A 156 -9.97 -16.31 6.39
C THR A 156 -8.98 -16.74 7.46
N ILE A 157 -9.46 -16.95 8.69
CA ILE A 157 -8.64 -17.30 9.85
C ILE A 157 -9.17 -18.61 10.45
N VAL A 158 -8.29 -19.59 10.62
CA VAL A 158 -8.62 -20.92 11.16
C VAL A 158 -7.72 -21.21 12.37
N PRO A 159 -8.27 -21.55 13.55
CA PRO A 159 -7.47 -21.99 14.69
C PRO A 159 -6.89 -23.38 14.45
N ILE A 160 -5.70 -23.64 14.99
CA ILE A 160 -5.02 -24.93 14.92
C ILE A 160 -4.99 -25.52 16.34
N PHE A 161 -5.59 -26.70 16.48
CA PHE A 161 -5.66 -27.44 17.74
C PHE A 161 -4.78 -28.68 17.72
N TRP A 162 -4.24 -29.05 18.88
CA TRP A 162 -3.53 -30.31 19.11
C TRP A 162 -3.94 -30.86 20.48
N ASP A 163 -4.36 -32.13 20.53
CA ASP A 163 -4.87 -32.80 21.75
C ASP A 163 -5.94 -31.98 22.52
N GLY A 164 -6.80 -31.28 21.79
CA GLY A 164 -7.90 -30.48 22.33
C GLY A 164 -7.52 -29.09 22.84
N GLU A 165 -6.26 -28.65 22.66
CA GLU A 165 -5.78 -27.32 23.03
C GLU A 165 -5.33 -26.52 21.80
N LEU A 166 -5.55 -25.20 21.82
CA LEU A 166 -5.11 -24.30 20.76
C LEU A 166 -3.60 -24.10 20.84
N ILE A 167 -2.94 -24.26 19.69
CA ILE A 167 -1.48 -24.12 19.55
C ILE A 167 -1.06 -23.02 18.56
N GLY A 168 -1.99 -22.49 17.78
CA GLY A 168 -1.72 -21.44 16.81
C GLY A 168 -2.91 -21.17 15.89
N TRP A 169 -2.66 -20.39 14.85
CA TRP A 169 -3.65 -20.01 13.86
C TRP A 169 -3.02 -20.02 12.47
N VAL A 170 -3.85 -20.16 11.45
CA VAL A 170 -3.46 -19.83 10.07
C VAL A 170 -4.39 -18.76 9.54
N GLY A 171 -3.81 -17.75 8.89
CA GLY A 171 -4.51 -16.72 8.15
C GLY A 171 -4.23 -16.87 6.65
N GLY A 172 -5.28 -16.75 5.84
CA GLY A 172 -5.19 -16.62 4.39
C GLY A 172 -5.91 -15.35 3.93
N VAL A 173 -5.29 -14.59 3.04
CA VAL A 173 -5.88 -13.39 2.44
C VAL A 173 -5.88 -13.50 0.92
N THR A 174 -6.88 -12.90 0.28
CA THR A 174 -6.92 -12.62 -1.16
C THR A 174 -7.49 -11.22 -1.34
N HIS A 175 -6.93 -10.46 -2.28
CA HIS A 175 -7.59 -9.26 -2.79
C HIS A 175 -8.77 -9.68 -3.69
N VAL A 176 -10.00 -9.32 -3.32
CA VAL A 176 -11.20 -9.54 -4.14
C VAL A 176 -11.46 -8.35 -5.07
N ILE A 177 -12.13 -8.60 -6.21
CA ILE A 177 -12.36 -7.53 -7.21
C ILE A 177 -13.22 -6.37 -6.66
N ASP A 178 -14.24 -6.69 -5.87
CA ASP A 178 -15.23 -5.73 -5.37
C ASP A 178 -15.85 -6.25 -4.07
N THR A 179 -16.30 -5.31 -3.22
CA THR A 179 -17.04 -5.60 -1.99
C THR A 179 -18.38 -4.87 -1.89
N GLY A 180 -18.93 -4.39 -3.00
CA GLY A 180 -20.22 -3.71 -3.00
C GLY A 180 -20.16 -2.28 -2.47
N ALA A 181 -19.01 -1.61 -2.65
CA ALA A 181 -18.93 -0.17 -2.40
C ALA A 181 -19.80 0.62 -3.38
N VAL A 182 -20.02 1.91 -3.12
CA VAL A 182 -20.73 2.80 -4.05
C VAL A 182 -20.08 2.76 -5.44
N GLY A 183 -18.77 3.02 -5.52
CA GLY A 183 -18.01 2.89 -6.77
C GLY A 183 -17.82 1.42 -7.20
N PRO A 184 -17.94 1.10 -8.50
CA PRO A 184 -17.75 -0.26 -9.01
C PRO A 184 -16.27 -0.58 -9.26
N GLY A 185 -15.58 -1.09 -8.24
CA GLY A 185 -14.17 -1.47 -8.28
C GLY A 185 -13.62 -1.70 -6.86
N SER A 186 -12.35 -2.05 -6.73
CA SER A 186 -11.75 -2.28 -5.40
C SER A 186 -11.26 -1.00 -4.75
N MET A 187 -10.53 -0.17 -5.51
CA MET A 187 -9.99 1.13 -5.13
C MET A 187 -11.04 2.22 -5.38
N ALA A 188 -12.25 2.00 -4.87
CA ALA A 188 -13.45 2.72 -5.25
C ALA A 188 -13.47 4.19 -4.81
N THR A 189 -14.17 5.02 -5.58
CA THR A 189 -14.55 6.40 -5.25
C THR A 189 -16.08 6.55 -5.30
N GLY A 190 -16.60 7.59 -4.66
CA GLY A 190 -18.04 7.89 -4.61
C GLY A 190 -18.54 7.99 -3.18
N GLN A 191 -18.30 6.95 -2.38
CA GLN A 191 -18.47 7.03 -0.93
C GLN A 191 -17.41 7.95 -0.30
N VAL A 192 -17.78 8.58 0.81
CA VAL A 192 -16.89 9.47 1.58
C VAL A 192 -16.79 9.09 3.06
N GLN A 193 -17.42 7.98 3.42
CA GLN A 193 -17.53 7.43 4.77
C GLN A 193 -17.61 5.90 4.70
N ARG A 194 -17.40 5.22 5.82
CA ARG A 194 -17.59 3.77 5.98
C ARG A 194 -18.95 3.30 5.44
N PHE A 195 -19.98 4.13 5.58
CA PHE A 195 -21.31 3.86 5.05
C PHE A 195 -21.30 4.01 3.52
N GLY A 196 -21.24 2.88 2.82
CA GLY A 196 -21.07 2.83 1.37
C GLY A 196 -19.66 2.41 0.92
N ASP A 197 -18.76 2.11 1.86
CA ASP A 197 -17.37 1.68 1.58
C ASP A 197 -17.22 0.17 1.37
N GLY A 198 -18.34 -0.53 1.14
CA GLY A 198 -18.38 -1.97 0.89
C GLY A 198 -18.72 -2.81 2.13
N TYR A 199 -18.86 -4.12 1.89
CA TYR A 199 -19.23 -5.12 2.88
C TYR A 199 -18.09 -5.32 3.88
N SER A 200 -18.32 -4.87 5.12
CA SER A 200 -17.34 -4.95 6.20
C SER A 200 -17.72 -6.03 7.22
N ILE A 201 -16.78 -6.93 7.48
CA ILE A 201 -16.92 -8.15 8.27
C ILE A 201 -15.93 -8.06 9.44
N THR A 202 -16.43 -8.01 10.67
CA THR A 202 -15.62 -7.90 11.88
C THR A 202 -15.51 -9.27 12.57
N CYS A 203 -14.43 -10.01 12.29
CA CYS A 203 -14.09 -11.31 12.90
C CYS A 203 -15.29 -12.28 13.06
N ARG A 204 -16.12 -12.40 12.01
CA ARG A 204 -17.32 -13.24 12.03
C ARG A 204 -16.92 -14.71 11.97
N LYS A 205 -17.52 -15.54 12.83
CA LYS A 205 -17.52 -17.00 12.62
C LYS A 205 -18.46 -17.32 11.44
N VAL A 206 -17.89 -17.77 10.33
CA VAL A 206 -18.60 -18.02 9.07
C VAL A 206 -18.75 -19.51 8.76
N GLY A 207 -18.10 -20.37 9.53
CA GLY A 207 -18.27 -21.80 9.45
C GLY A 207 -17.86 -22.50 10.73
N GLU A 208 -18.34 -23.73 10.87
CA GLU A 208 -17.97 -24.65 11.95
C GLU A 208 -17.84 -26.06 11.36
N ASN A 209 -17.07 -26.92 12.02
CA ASN A 209 -16.81 -28.28 11.53
C ASN A 209 -16.37 -28.30 10.05
N ASP A 210 -15.43 -27.42 9.70
CA ASP A 210 -14.86 -27.24 8.36
C ASP A 210 -15.92 -26.92 7.27
N THR A 211 -17.12 -26.45 7.66
CA THR A 211 -18.25 -26.20 6.77
C THR A 211 -18.78 -24.78 6.93
N LEU A 212 -18.87 -24.03 5.84
CA LEU A 212 -19.43 -22.68 5.83
C LEU A 212 -20.93 -22.68 6.12
N PHE A 213 -21.39 -21.67 6.84
CA PHE A 213 -22.80 -21.46 7.12
C PHE A 213 -23.55 -20.95 5.89
N ARG A 214 -24.78 -21.44 5.70
CA ARG A 214 -25.59 -21.11 4.52
C ARG A 214 -26.08 -19.66 4.52
N ASP A 215 -26.41 -19.12 5.69
CA ASP A 215 -26.81 -17.72 5.86
C ASP A 215 -25.66 -16.77 5.46
N TRP A 216 -24.43 -17.07 5.89
CA TRP A 216 -23.22 -16.36 5.44
C TRP A 216 -23.07 -16.40 3.92
N LEU A 217 -23.18 -17.60 3.33
CA LEU A 217 -23.04 -17.75 1.87
C LEU A 217 -24.08 -16.91 1.12
N HIS A 218 -25.35 -17.01 1.50
CA HIS A 218 -26.42 -16.27 0.83
C HIS A 218 -26.33 -14.75 1.03
N GLU A 219 -25.90 -14.30 2.21
CA GLU A 219 -25.73 -12.88 2.53
C GLU A 219 -24.52 -12.30 1.81
N SER A 220 -23.32 -12.85 2.01
CA SER A 220 -22.08 -12.30 1.43
C SER A 220 -22.15 -12.20 -0.10
N GLN A 221 -22.66 -13.24 -0.76
CA GLN A 221 -22.70 -13.34 -2.23
C GLN A 221 -23.59 -12.29 -2.91
N ARG A 222 -24.62 -11.78 -2.23
CA ARG A 222 -25.54 -10.77 -2.78
C ARG A 222 -25.14 -9.33 -2.45
N MET A 223 -24.12 -9.15 -1.61
CA MET A 223 -23.61 -7.82 -1.24
C MET A 223 -22.52 -7.34 -2.20
N VAL A 224 -22.11 -8.17 -3.17
CA VAL A 224 -21.02 -7.88 -4.11
C VAL A 224 -21.49 -8.07 -5.56
N ARG A 225 -20.78 -7.44 -6.50
CA ARG A 225 -21.06 -7.51 -7.94
C ARG A 225 -20.49 -8.79 -8.56
N THR A 226 -19.24 -9.09 -8.26
CA THR A 226 -18.44 -10.16 -8.89
C THR A 226 -18.56 -11.50 -8.17
N THR A 227 -19.80 -11.93 -7.91
CA THR A 227 -20.12 -13.05 -7.00
C THR A 227 -19.35 -14.34 -7.25
N ARG A 228 -19.21 -14.78 -8.51
CA ARG A 228 -18.49 -16.03 -8.83
C ARG A 228 -17.00 -15.95 -8.47
N TYR A 229 -16.39 -14.78 -8.66
CA TYR A 229 -15.00 -14.52 -8.29
C TYR A 229 -14.85 -14.56 -6.77
N TRP A 230 -15.68 -13.81 -6.04
CA TRP A 230 -15.75 -13.84 -4.58
C TRP A 230 -15.86 -15.26 -4.00
N MET A 231 -16.76 -16.07 -4.57
CA MET A 231 -16.98 -17.45 -4.13
C MET A 231 -15.74 -18.32 -4.29
N LEU A 232 -15.00 -18.19 -5.39
CA LEU A 232 -13.80 -18.98 -5.63
C LEU A 232 -12.60 -18.46 -4.83
N ASP A 233 -12.48 -17.15 -4.63
CA ASP A 233 -11.48 -16.56 -3.75
C ASP A 233 -11.65 -17.05 -2.30
N GLU A 234 -12.89 -17.22 -1.83
CA GLU A 234 -13.18 -17.85 -0.53
C GLU A 234 -12.69 -19.30 -0.45
N ARG A 235 -12.85 -20.07 -1.53
CA ARG A 235 -12.34 -21.46 -1.59
C ARG A 235 -10.83 -21.50 -1.63
N THR A 236 -10.19 -20.59 -2.34
CA THR A 236 -8.73 -20.41 -2.33
C THR A 236 -8.21 -20.23 -0.91
N ARG A 237 -8.81 -19.30 -0.15
CA ARG A 237 -8.40 -19.04 1.25
C ARG A 237 -8.60 -20.25 2.16
N ILE A 238 -9.77 -20.90 2.10
CA ILE A 238 -10.06 -22.08 2.94
C ILE A 238 -9.12 -23.24 2.61
N ALA A 239 -8.84 -23.48 1.33
CA ALA A 239 -7.94 -24.54 0.89
C ALA A 239 -6.54 -24.35 1.47
N GLY A 240 -5.94 -23.17 1.31
CA GLY A 240 -4.60 -22.89 1.84
C GLY A 240 -4.54 -22.96 3.37
N CYS A 241 -5.56 -22.44 4.07
CA CYS A 241 -5.66 -22.58 5.53
C CYS A 241 -5.68 -24.06 5.96
N HIS A 242 -6.49 -24.90 5.32
CA HIS A 242 -6.58 -26.33 5.68
C HIS A 242 -5.31 -27.11 5.30
N MET A 243 -4.64 -26.77 4.19
CA MET A 243 -3.34 -27.34 3.83
C MET A 243 -2.29 -27.08 4.91
N ILE A 244 -2.20 -25.83 5.39
CA ILE A 244 -1.24 -25.43 6.44
C ILE A 244 -1.60 -26.06 7.79
N ARG A 245 -2.89 -26.08 8.18
CA ARG A 245 -3.33 -26.76 9.41
C ARG A 245 -2.89 -28.22 9.41
N LYS A 246 -3.17 -28.94 8.32
CA LYS A 246 -2.77 -30.35 8.15
C LYS A 246 -1.25 -30.53 8.21
N LEU A 247 -0.49 -29.65 7.55
CA LEU A 247 0.97 -29.66 7.59
C LEU A 247 1.50 -29.51 9.02
N VAL A 248 0.93 -28.59 9.81
CA VAL A 248 1.35 -28.38 11.20
C VAL A 248 1.07 -29.64 12.03
N GLU A 249 -0.11 -30.25 11.87
CA GLU A 249 -0.44 -31.53 12.53
C GLU A 249 0.56 -32.64 12.16
N GLU A 250 0.93 -32.77 10.88
CA GLU A 250 1.92 -33.75 10.40
C GLU A 250 3.32 -33.48 10.98
N VAL A 251 3.76 -32.22 10.99
CA VAL A 251 5.05 -31.82 11.57
C VAL A 251 5.10 -32.14 13.06
N ILE A 252 4.02 -31.85 13.80
CA ILE A 252 3.95 -32.15 15.24
C ILE A 252 3.92 -33.65 15.49
N SER A 253 3.21 -34.43 14.66
CA SER A 253 3.18 -35.89 14.77
C SER A 253 4.55 -36.52 14.56
N GLU A 254 5.44 -35.92 13.77
CA GLU A 254 6.78 -36.43 13.48
C GLU A 254 7.85 -35.91 14.46
N GLU A 255 7.80 -34.62 14.80
CA GLU A 255 8.86 -33.93 15.55
C GLU A 255 8.51 -33.67 17.01
N GLY A 256 7.25 -33.86 17.39
CA GLY A 256 6.73 -33.64 18.73
C GLY A 256 6.29 -32.20 19.00
N ILE A 257 5.23 -32.07 19.80
CA ILE A 257 4.62 -30.79 20.16
C ILE A 257 5.57 -29.86 20.91
N ASP A 258 6.49 -30.39 21.72
CA ASP A 258 7.39 -29.55 22.51
C ASP A 258 8.41 -28.81 21.64
N ALA A 259 8.90 -29.45 20.56
CA ALA A 259 9.79 -28.80 19.59
C ALA A 259 9.05 -27.71 18.81
N TYR A 260 7.84 -28.01 18.32
CA TYR A 260 7.00 -27.02 17.64
C TYR A 260 6.65 -25.83 18.55
N TRP A 261 6.28 -26.10 19.80
CA TRP A 261 5.91 -25.06 20.76
C TRP A 261 7.08 -24.12 21.06
N LYS A 262 8.30 -24.63 21.22
CA LYS A 262 9.50 -23.77 21.35
C LYS A 262 9.74 -22.95 20.08
N PHE A 263 9.70 -23.60 18.91
CA PHE A 263 9.91 -22.93 17.63
C PHE A 263 8.93 -21.76 17.41
N ALA A 264 7.66 -21.93 17.78
CA ALA A 264 6.60 -20.94 17.59
C ALA A 264 6.84 -19.60 18.29
N TYR A 265 7.69 -19.53 19.32
CA TYR A 265 8.06 -18.29 20.00
C TYR A 265 9.53 -17.89 19.75
N GLU A 266 10.45 -18.86 19.70
CA GLU A 266 11.86 -18.59 19.39
C GLU A 266 12.04 -18.01 17.98
N ALA A 267 11.21 -18.41 17.00
CA ALA A 267 11.22 -17.87 15.64
C ALA A 267 10.96 -16.35 15.60
N VAL A 268 10.12 -15.84 16.49
CA VAL A 268 9.74 -14.42 16.53
C VAL A 268 10.88 -13.59 17.15
N GLU A 269 11.45 -14.04 18.27
CA GLU A 269 12.63 -13.37 18.85
C GLU A 269 13.83 -13.42 17.90
N HIS A 270 14.00 -14.52 17.16
CA HIS A 270 15.02 -14.62 16.13
C HIS A 270 14.86 -13.54 15.05
N GLY A 271 13.63 -13.24 14.61
CA GLY A 271 13.35 -12.14 13.69
C GLY A 271 13.72 -10.76 14.26
N ARG A 272 13.43 -10.51 15.55
CA ARG A 272 13.78 -9.26 16.23
C ARG A 272 15.30 -9.06 16.28
N LEU A 273 16.04 -10.10 16.63
CA LEU A 273 17.51 -10.09 16.64
C LEU A 273 18.08 -9.91 15.23
N GLY A 274 17.47 -10.53 14.21
CA GLY A 274 17.84 -10.35 12.80
C GLY A 274 17.78 -8.89 12.37
N LEU A 275 16.66 -8.20 12.65
CA LEU A 275 16.54 -6.76 12.40
C LEU A 275 17.62 -5.95 13.12
N GLN A 276 17.78 -6.17 14.43
CA GLN A 276 18.74 -5.41 15.24
C GLN A 276 20.17 -5.55 14.70
N ASN A 277 20.55 -6.76 14.26
CA ASN A 277 21.86 -7.03 13.67
C ASN A 277 22.01 -6.35 12.31
N ARG A 278 20.98 -6.40 11.46
CA ARG A 278 20.97 -5.75 10.15
C ARG A 278 21.07 -4.23 10.23
N ILE A 279 20.35 -3.60 11.16
CA ILE A 279 20.48 -2.17 11.43
C ILE A 279 21.92 -1.83 11.82
N LYS A 280 22.52 -2.55 12.78
CA LYS A 280 23.92 -2.34 13.19
C LYS A 280 24.93 -2.54 12.05
N ALA A 281 24.66 -3.49 11.16
CA ALA A 281 25.56 -3.83 10.06
C ALA A 281 25.49 -2.83 8.90
N MET A 282 24.29 -2.38 8.54
CA MET A 282 24.05 -1.67 7.27
C MET A 282 23.88 -0.15 7.44
N THR A 283 23.39 0.32 8.59
CA THR A 283 22.94 1.71 8.75
C THR A 283 23.94 2.56 9.56
N ILE A 284 23.63 3.84 9.79
CA ILE A 284 24.42 4.74 10.62
C ILE A 284 23.51 5.30 11.72
N PRO A 285 23.91 5.28 13.01
CA PRO A 285 23.16 5.93 14.07
C PRO A 285 23.02 7.44 13.82
N GLY A 286 21.81 7.97 13.98
CA GLY A 286 21.53 9.37 13.67
C GLY A 286 20.05 9.66 13.48
N LYS A 287 19.75 10.91 13.11
CA LYS A 287 18.40 11.39 12.80
C LYS A 287 18.27 11.69 11.32
N TYR A 288 17.24 11.14 10.69
CA TYR A 288 16.93 11.32 9.27
C TYR A 288 15.53 11.93 9.15
N ARG A 289 15.43 13.04 8.41
CA ARG A 289 14.17 13.78 8.22
C ARG A 289 13.78 13.79 6.76
N GLN A 290 12.52 13.50 6.50
CA GLN A 290 11.95 13.42 5.17
C GLN A 290 10.43 13.64 5.26
N VAL A 291 9.78 13.80 4.11
CA VAL A 291 8.34 14.05 4.01
C VAL A 291 7.80 13.47 2.70
N GLY A 292 6.53 13.06 2.70
CA GLY A 292 5.75 12.68 1.52
C GLY A 292 4.44 13.46 1.43
N PHE A 293 3.92 13.58 0.21
CA PHE A 293 2.66 14.26 -0.10
C PHE A 293 1.90 13.54 -1.22
N VAL A 294 0.58 13.70 -1.27
CA VAL A 294 -0.24 13.36 -2.44
C VAL A 294 -1.50 14.22 -2.49
N ASP A 295 -2.04 14.44 -3.68
CA ASP A 295 -3.19 15.30 -3.93
C ASP A 295 -4.55 14.60 -3.75
N VAL A 296 -5.55 15.35 -3.29
CA VAL A 296 -6.97 14.97 -3.26
C VAL A 296 -7.81 16.09 -3.87
N PRO A 297 -7.90 16.16 -5.21
CA PRO A 297 -8.64 17.20 -5.93
C PRO A 297 -10.17 16.95 -5.95
N TYR A 298 -10.80 16.87 -4.78
CA TYR A 298 -12.25 16.59 -4.67
C TYR A 298 -13.14 17.79 -4.99
N ALA A 299 -12.60 19.00 -5.21
CA ALA A 299 -13.41 20.14 -5.65
C ALA A 299 -13.94 19.95 -7.09
N HIS A 300 -13.20 19.24 -7.95
CA HIS A 300 -13.52 19.08 -9.38
C HIS A 300 -14.89 18.46 -9.64
N GLU A 301 -15.59 18.88 -10.69
CA GLU A 301 -16.97 18.47 -11.01
C GLU A 301 -17.13 16.96 -11.27
N ASP A 302 -16.12 16.31 -11.85
CA ASP A 302 -16.09 14.86 -12.11
C ASP A 302 -15.83 14.00 -10.86
N VAL A 303 -15.72 14.62 -9.68
CA VAL A 303 -15.79 13.92 -8.39
C VAL A 303 -17.17 14.19 -7.77
N ARG A 304 -18.13 13.31 -8.08
CA ARG A 304 -19.56 13.48 -7.76
C ARG A 304 -19.93 12.76 -6.47
N VAL A 305 -19.35 13.21 -5.36
CA VAL A 305 -19.66 12.66 -4.02
C VAL A 305 -21.00 13.19 -3.50
N PRO A 306 -21.75 12.39 -2.71
CA PRO A 306 -23.10 12.75 -2.26
C PRO A 306 -23.11 13.76 -1.10
N SER A 307 -21.95 14.03 -0.49
CA SER A 307 -21.82 14.91 0.68
C SER A 307 -21.07 16.18 0.31
N ASP A 308 -21.72 17.31 0.47
CA ASP A 308 -21.17 18.65 0.21
C ASP A 308 -19.93 18.97 1.04
N PHE A 309 -19.87 18.53 2.30
CA PHE A 309 -18.72 18.73 3.19
C PHE A 309 -17.44 18.03 2.71
N ALA A 310 -17.52 17.12 1.74
CA ALA A 310 -16.39 16.42 1.14
C ALA A 310 -15.89 17.06 -0.17
N LYS A 311 -16.54 18.10 -0.68
CA LYS A 311 -16.19 18.79 -1.93
C LYS A 311 -15.16 19.90 -1.71
N LEU A 312 -13.89 19.52 -1.52
CA LEU A 312 -12.77 20.43 -1.36
C LEU A 312 -11.47 19.78 -1.83
N ASP A 313 -10.49 20.60 -2.21
CA ASP A 313 -9.14 20.10 -2.48
C ASP A 313 -8.34 20.02 -1.18
N THR A 314 -7.67 18.89 -0.95
CA THR A 314 -6.74 18.70 0.18
C THR A 314 -5.44 18.04 -0.28
N ILE A 315 -4.44 18.07 0.61
CA ILE A 315 -3.13 17.44 0.39
C ILE A 315 -2.80 16.61 1.63
N MET A 316 -2.44 15.35 1.43
CA MET A 316 -1.88 14.53 2.50
C MET A 316 -0.48 15.04 2.84
N HIS A 317 -0.17 15.13 4.14
CA HIS A 317 1.17 15.46 4.65
C HIS A 317 1.65 14.35 5.58
N ALA A 318 2.80 13.74 5.26
CA ALA A 318 3.42 12.68 6.05
C ALA A 318 4.91 12.97 6.32
N PRO A 319 5.22 13.89 7.24
CA PRO A 319 6.59 14.08 7.71
C PRO A 319 7.03 12.87 8.53
N SER A 320 8.32 12.53 8.50
CA SER A 320 8.89 11.53 9.40
C SER A 320 10.28 11.91 9.88
N GLU A 321 10.55 11.62 11.16
CA GLU A 321 11.88 11.60 11.75
C GLU A 321 12.23 10.14 12.10
N ILE A 322 13.23 9.57 11.41
CA ILE A 322 13.80 8.27 11.76
C ILE A 322 14.97 8.53 12.71
N THR A 323 14.97 7.89 13.87
CA THR A 323 16.09 7.89 14.81
C THR A 323 16.67 6.49 14.90
N ILE A 324 17.89 6.30 14.41
CA ILE A 324 18.65 5.04 14.53
C ILE A 324 19.61 5.16 15.71
N ARG A 325 19.62 4.16 16.59
CA ARG A 325 20.46 4.13 17.80
C ARG A 325 21.62 3.14 17.64
N GLY A 326 22.68 3.34 18.42
CA GLY A 326 23.91 2.52 18.35
C GLY A 326 23.71 1.06 18.77
N ASP A 327 22.66 0.76 19.54
CA ASP A 327 22.30 -0.58 19.96
C ASP A 327 21.46 -1.34 18.91
N GLY A 328 21.26 -0.77 17.71
CA GLY A 328 20.48 -1.38 16.64
C GLY A 328 18.97 -1.24 16.80
N THR A 329 18.49 -0.54 17.83
CA THR A 329 17.09 -0.12 17.90
C THR A 329 16.88 1.15 17.07
N TRP A 330 15.65 1.39 16.68
CA TRP A 330 15.28 2.57 15.92
C TRP A 330 13.83 2.98 16.16
N ARG A 331 13.53 4.23 15.80
CA ARG A 331 12.24 4.86 16.01
C ARG A 331 11.81 5.66 14.80
N LEU A 332 10.53 5.60 14.47
CA LEU A 332 9.88 6.41 13.45
C LEU A 332 8.76 7.25 14.07
N ASP A 333 8.90 8.57 13.99
CA ASP A 333 7.95 9.53 14.54
C ASP A 333 7.33 10.37 13.41
N PHE A 334 5.99 10.38 13.34
CA PHE A 334 5.21 11.04 12.29
C PHE A 334 4.45 12.29 12.79
N GLU A 335 4.90 12.90 13.88
CA GLU A 335 4.44 14.22 14.34
C GLU A 335 4.35 15.24 13.19
N GLY A 336 3.21 15.92 13.09
CA GLY A 336 2.94 16.92 12.05
C GLY A 336 2.22 16.35 10.83
N ALA A 337 1.90 15.06 10.79
CA ALA A 337 1.04 14.50 9.76
C ALA A 337 -0.36 15.16 9.71
N SER A 338 -0.98 15.18 8.53
CA SER A 338 -2.32 15.75 8.36
C SER A 338 -3.41 14.88 8.99
N ARG A 339 -4.60 15.46 9.18
CA ARG A 339 -5.80 14.74 9.66
C ARG A 339 -6.32 13.75 8.62
N TRP A 340 -7.09 12.76 9.06
CA TRP A 340 -8.03 12.02 8.21
C TRP A 340 -9.01 12.95 7.48
N GLY A 341 -9.67 12.44 6.43
CA GLY A 341 -10.61 13.21 5.60
C GLY A 341 -11.78 12.40 5.04
N TRP A 342 -12.71 13.12 4.40
CA TRP A 342 -13.95 12.58 3.84
C TRP A 342 -13.75 12.01 2.44
N HIS A 343 -12.96 10.95 2.39
CA HIS A 343 -12.53 10.25 1.18
C HIS A 343 -12.11 8.83 1.58
N THR A 344 -11.74 8.00 0.60
CA THR A 344 -11.44 6.58 0.80
C THR A 344 -9.96 6.27 1.10
N TYR A 345 -9.15 7.31 1.37
CA TYR A 345 -7.69 7.21 1.49
C TYR A 345 -7.17 7.14 2.93
N ASN A 346 -8.05 7.11 3.92
CA ASN A 346 -7.63 7.02 5.32
C ASN A 346 -7.01 5.65 5.58
N ALA A 347 -6.23 5.52 6.64
CA ALA A 347 -5.58 4.26 7.02
C ALA A 347 -5.79 3.95 8.50
N HIS A 348 -5.03 2.99 9.03
CA HIS A 348 -5.04 2.61 10.44
C HIS A 348 -3.60 2.36 10.91
N GLN A 349 -3.34 2.45 12.22
CA GLN A 349 -1.99 2.28 12.76
C GLN A 349 -1.35 0.95 12.35
N VAL A 350 -2.16 -0.12 12.26
CA VAL A 350 -1.73 -1.46 11.84
C VAL A 350 -1.36 -1.48 10.35
N SER A 351 -2.22 -1.00 9.45
CA SER A 351 -1.93 -1.00 8.01
C SER A 351 -0.73 -0.11 7.70
N PHE A 352 -0.61 1.03 8.38
CA PHE A 352 0.52 1.93 8.24
C PHE A 352 1.86 1.30 8.67
N THR A 353 1.92 0.70 9.86
CA THR A 353 3.16 0.10 10.39
C THR A 353 3.51 -1.22 9.72
N SER A 354 2.53 -2.03 9.34
CA SER A 354 2.75 -3.27 8.60
C SER A 354 3.36 -3.00 7.23
N GLY A 355 2.96 -1.92 6.53
CA GLY A 355 3.60 -1.56 5.27
C GLY A 355 5.03 -1.03 5.41
N ILE A 356 5.37 -0.40 6.54
CA ILE A 356 6.78 -0.10 6.87
C ILE A 356 7.54 -1.40 7.11
N TRP A 357 6.93 -2.37 7.78
CA TRP A 357 7.53 -3.70 7.91
C TRP A 357 7.75 -4.37 6.55
N VAL A 358 6.80 -4.28 5.60
CA VAL A 358 6.99 -4.77 4.22
C VAL A 358 8.16 -4.07 3.54
N MET A 359 8.30 -2.76 3.70
CA MET A 359 9.49 -2.05 3.20
C MET A 359 10.79 -2.63 3.79
N MET A 360 10.80 -2.96 5.09
CA MET A 360 11.98 -3.54 5.74
C MET A 360 12.33 -4.92 5.17
N THR A 361 11.35 -5.75 4.82
CA THR A 361 11.61 -7.07 4.21
C THR A 361 12.30 -6.96 2.85
N GLN A 362 12.13 -5.82 2.16
CA GLN A 362 12.71 -5.59 0.84
C GLN A 362 14.14 -5.03 0.86
N THR A 363 14.65 -4.61 2.02
CA THR A 363 16.01 -4.02 2.10
C THR A 363 16.76 -4.35 3.37
N LEU A 364 16.14 -4.25 4.55
CA LEU A 364 16.84 -4.49 5.82
C LEU A 364 16.95 -5.97 6.16
N ILE A 365 15.88 -6.74 5.97
CA ILE A 365 15.79 -8.13 6.46
C ILE A 365 15.42 -9.20 5.41
N PRO A 366 15.71 -9.07 4.10
CA PRO A 366 15.28 -10.05 3.09
C PRO A 366 15.81 -11.47 3.33
N SER A 367 16.91 -11.62 4.07
CA SER A 367 17.53 -12.92 4.38
C SER A 367 17.35 -13.38 5.83
N GLU A 368 16.60 -12.65 6.64
CA GLU A 368 16.34 -13.00 8.04
C GLU A 368 15.00 -13.75 8.16
N MET A 369 14.54 -13.99 9.39
CA MET A 369 13.17 -14.47 9.62
C MET A 369 12.16 -13.39 9.23
N ILE A 370 11.31 -13.68 8.25
CA ILE A 370 10.23 -12.79 7.82
C ILE A 370 9.00 -13.06 8.68
N ASN A 371 8.91 -12.34 9.80
CA ASN A 371 7.80 -12.42 10.76
C ASN A 371 7.72 -11.17 11.67
N ASP A 372 6.84 -11.22 12.67
CA ASP A 372 6.53 -10.09 13.58
C ASP A 372 7.71 -9.66 14.46
N GLY A 373 8.81 -10.43 14.51
CA GLY A 373 10.00 -10.08 15.29
C GLY A 373 10.54 -8.69 14.96
N ALA A 374 10.56 -8.32 13.68
CA ALA A 374 11.00 -7.00 13.25
C ALA A 374 10.05 -5.86 13.68
N ALA A 375 8.75 -6.14 13.83
CA ALA A 375 7.80 -5.18 14.39
C ALA A 375 8.11 -4.91 15.87
N TYR A 376 8.38 -5.95 16.66
CA TYR A 376 8.82 -5.81 18.06
C TYR A 376 10.17 -5.09 18.23
N GLY A 377 11.00 -5.05 17.18
CA GLY A 377 12.27 -4.32 17.16
C GLY A 377 12.17 -2.85 16.73
N THR A 378 10.96 -2.35 16.47
CA THR A 378 10.73 -1.02 15.90
C THR A 378 9.78 -0.20 16.76
N GLU A 379 10.17 1.04 17.08
CA GLU A 379 9.27 1.99 17.75
C GLU A 379 8.54 2.86 16.72
N PHE A 380 7.23 2.96 16.85
CA PHE A 380 6.39 3.82 16.02
C PHE A 380 5.66 4.84 16.89
N ARG A 381 5.67 6.10 16.47
CA ARG A 381 4.79 7.14 17.01
C ARG A 381 3.92 7.75 15.93
N LEU A 382 2.61 7.54 16.04
CA LEU A 382 1.58 8.00 15.12
C LEU A 382 0.52 8.81 15.91
N PRO A 383 0.60 10.15 15.91
CA PRO A 383 -0.35 10.97 16.68
C PRO A 383 -1.81 10.61 16.39
N LYS A 384 -2.60 10.38 17.44
CA LYS A 384 -4.03 10.08 17.30
C LYS A 384 -4.78 11.21 16.58
N GLY A 385 -5.69 10.86 15.68
CA GLY A 385 -6.45 11.79 14.83
C GLY A 385 -5.78 12.14 13.49
N THR A 386 -4.54 11.70 13.26
CA THR A 386 -3.91 11.78 11.92
C THR A 386 -4.54 10.79 10.95
N TRP A 387 -4.30 10.97 9.65
CA TRP A 387 -4.85 10.06 8.62
C TRP A 387 -4.36 8.61 8.76
N MET A 388 -3.17 8.39 9.35
CA MET A 388 -2.60 7.07 9.60
C MET A 388 -3.04 6.45 10.94
N ASN A 389 -3.57 7.24 11.88
CA ASN A 389 -4.15 6.77 13.13
C ASN A 389 -5.43 7.57 13.45
N PRO A 390 -6.52 7.39 12.66
CA PRO A 390 -7.74 8.15 12.84
C PRO A 390 -8.38 7.90 14.20
N ASP A 391 -9.16 8.87 14.66
CA ASP A 391 -9.93 8.86 15.90
C ASP A 391 -11.44 8.89 15.65
N ASP A 392 -11.87 8.56 14.42
CA ASP A 392 -13.27 8.57 14.02
C ASP A 392 -13.66 7.27 13.31
N ARG A 393 -14.70 6.62 13.80
CA ARG A 393 -15.19 5.34 13.25
C ARG A 393 -15.92 5.44 11.90
N ARG A 394 -16.15 6.65 11.37
CA ARG A 394 -16.88 6.88 10.11
C ARG A 394 -15.97 6.95 8.89
N VAL A 395 -14.65 6.94 9.06
CA VAL A 395 -13.69 7.04 7.95
C VAL A 395 -13.84 5.88 6.94
N ALA A 396 -13.54 6.16 5.67
CA ALA A 396 -13.51 5.18 4.58
C ALA A 396 -12.07 4.81 4.20
N PHE A 397 -11.91 3.64 3.59
CA PHE A 397 -10.64 2.93 3.41
C PHE A 397 -10.46 2.26 2.05
N SER A 398 -11.46 2.23 1.15
CA SER A 398 -11.38 1.43 -0.10
C SER A 398 -10.10 1.65 -0.92
N TYR A 399 -9.47 2.82 -0.84
CA TYR A 399 -8.17 3.09 -1.46
C TYR A 399 -7.15 3.72 -0.49
N SER A 400 -6.98 3.11 0.69
CA SER A 400 -5.94 3.46 1.67
C SER A 400 -4.55 3.64 1.05
N TRP A 401 -4.24 2.87 0.00
CA TRP A 401 -2.97 2.91 -0.70
C TRP A 401 -2.56 4.31 -1.17
N HIS A 402 -3.50 5.17 -1.56
CA HIS A 402 -3.21 6.53 -2.02
C HIS A 402 -2.29 7.29 -1.06
N PHE A 403 -2.61 7.25 0.23
CA PHE A 403 -1.83 7.91 1.28
C PHE A 403 -0.69 7.02 1.76
N LEU A 404 -0.93 5.73 1.97
CA LEU A 404 0.06 4.78 2.48
C LEU A 404 1.34 4.76 1.64
N VAL A 405 1.23 4.51 0.33
CA VAL A 405 2.41 4.34 -0.55
C VAL A 405 3.16 5.66 -0.76
N SER A 406 2.44 6.77 -0.65
CA SER A 406 2.96 8.13 -0.76
C SER A 406 3.73 8.57 0.50
N ALA A 407 3.46 7.96 1.65
CA ALA A 407 4.19 8.18 2.89
C ALA A 407 5.46 7.31 2.98
N TRP A 408 5.36 6.02 2.67
CA TRP A 408 6.48 5.08 2.82
C TRP A 408 7.64 5.34 1.87
N THR A 409 7.39 5.89 0.67
CA THR A 409 8.45 6.26 -0.29
C THR A 409 9.49 7.20 0.30
N ALA A 410 9.12 8.02 1.29
CA ALA A 410 10.06 8.90 1.99
C ALA A 410 11.08 8.12 2.84
N LEU A 411 10.66 7.03 3.48
CA LEU A 411 11.48 6.26 4.41
C LEU A 411 12.67 5.59 3.70
N TRP A 412 12.47 5.14 2.46
CA TRP A 412 13.54 4.67 1.57
C TRP A 412 14.67 5.69 1.44
N ARG A 413 14.35 6.97 1.25
CA ARG A 413 15.37 8.04 1.16
C ARG A 413 16.11 8.24 2.47
N GLY A 414 15.41 8.12 3.60
CA GLY A 414 16.00 8.20 4.93
C GLY A 414 17.04 7.08 5.15
N LEU A 415 16.62 5.83 4.95
CA LEU A 415 17.48 4.65 5.06
C LEU A 415 18.63 4.66 4.05
N SER A 416 18.36 5.02 2.80
CA SER A 416 19.36 5.08 1.73
C SER A 416 20.50 6.05 2.01
N ARG A 417 20.26 7.15 2.74
CA ARG A 417 21.35 8.04 3.18
C ARG A 417 22.30 7.33 4.15
N SER A 418 21.78 6.41 4.96
CA SER A 418 22.59 5.59 5.87
C SER A 418 23.45 4.59 5.10
N TYR A 419 22.87 3.89 4.11
CA TYR A 419 23.58 2.94 3.26
C TYR A 419 24.65 3.65 2.44
N PHE A 420 24.29 4.75 1.78
CA PHE A 420 25.20 5.55 0.98
C PHE A 420 26.39 6.06 1.81
N GLY A 421 26.12 6.61 3.00
CA GLY A 421 27.18 7.12 3.88
C GLY A 421 28.12 6.02 4.38
N ARG A 422 27.65 4.78 4.48
CA ARG A 422 28.43 3.62 4.95
C ARG A 422 29.13 2.87 3.82
N GLY A 423 28.72 3.09 2.57
CA GLY A 423 29.30 2.48 1.37
C GLY A 423 28.55 1.28 0.80
N TYR A 424 27.40 0.90 1.36
CA TYR A 424 26.50 -0.13 0.82
C TYR A 424 25.63 0.47 -0.30
N LEU A 425 26.27 0.86 -1.40
CA LEU A 425 25.62 1.59 -2.49
C LEU A 425 24.60 0.73 -3.24
N GLU A 426 24.81 -0.58 -3.25
CA GLU A 426 23.92 -1.58 -3.82
C GLU A 426 22.53 -1.63 -3.15
N GLU A 427 22.44 -1.20 -1.89
CA GLU A 427 21.18 -1.18 -1.12
C GLU A 427 20.44 0.16 -1.22
N VAL A 428 21.07 1.18 -1.81
CA VAL A 428 20.43 2.49 -1.99
C VAL A 428 19.28 2.35 -2.98
N ASN A 429 18.10 2.84 -2.59
CA ASN A 429 16.95 3.00 -3.46
C ASN A 429 16.25 4.35 -3.20
N ALA A 430 15.96 5.10 -4.26
CA ALA A 430 15.36 6.44 -4.14
C ALA A 430 13.90 6.44 -3.63
N GLY A 431 13.21 5.30 -3.65
CA GLY A 431 11.86 5.12 -3.14
C GLY A 431 10.93 4.40 -4.12
N ASN A 432 9.80 3.92 -3.61
CA ASN A 432 8.76 3.31 -4.45
C ASN A 432 7.99 4.36 -5.26
N ALA A 433 7.49 3.97 -6.43
CA ALA A 433 6.50 4.72 -7.18
C ALA A 433 5.17 4.85 -6.42
N ASN A 434 4.34 5.79 -6.85
CA ASN A 434 2.91 5.73 -6.56
C ASN A 434 2.29 4.56 -7.35
N THR A 435 1.67 3.61 -6.67
CA THR A 435 1.13 2.38 -7.27
C THR A 435 -0.28 2.65 -7.83
N SER A 436 -0.33 3.35 -8.96
CA SER A 436 -1.55 3.77 -9.68
C SER A 436 -1.24 3.94 -11.18
N ASN A 437 -2.19 4.08 -12.11
CA ASN A 437 -3.65 4.16 -12.02
C ASN A 437 -4.30 2.79 -11.73
N TRP A 438 -5.46 2.81 -11.09
CA TRP A 438 -6.35 1.66 -11.00
C TRP A 438 -7.50 1.84 -12.02
N LEU A 439 -7.47 1.09 -13.12
CA LEU A 439 -8.60 1.03 -14.05
C LEU A 439 -9.75 0.31 -13.37
N GLN A 440 -10.89 0.99 -13.27
CA GLN A 440 -12.07 0.48 -12.57
C GLN A 440 -13.36 0.84 -13.30
N GLY A 441 -14.42 0.08 -13.05
CA GLY A 441 -15.70 0.21 -13.73
C GLY A 441 -16.66 -0.93 -13.41
N GLY A 442 -17.91 -0.81 -13.84
CA GLY A 442 -18.92 -1.86 -13.67
C GLY A 442 -20.16 -1.68 -14.52
N GLY A 443 -21.00 -2.71 -14.52
CA GLY A 443 -22.15 -2.83 -15.42
C GLY A 443 -22.37 -4.29 -15.80
N PHE A 444 -22.80 -4.54 -17.04
CA PHE A 444 -22.89 -5.88 -17.62
C PHE A 444 -21.68 -6.19 -18.50
N ASN A 445 -21.07 -7.35 -18.26
CA ASN A 445 -19.89 -7.81 -19.00
C ASN A 445 -20.24 -8.56 -20.31
N GLN A 446 -19.24 -9.15 -20.95
CA GLN A 446 -19.37 -9.94 -22.17
C GLN A 446 -20.17 -11.25 -22.00
N TYR A 447 -20.41 -11.67 -20.75
CA TYR A 447 -21.21 -12.85 -20.41
C TYR A 447 -22.63 -12.49 -19.96
N ASP A 448 -23.03 -11.21 -20.11
CA ASP A 448 -24.33 -10.67 -19.71
C ASP A 448 -24.61 -10.87 -18.20
N GLU A 449 -23.58 -10.77 -17.37
CA GLU A 449 -23.65 -10.82 -15.91
C GLU A 449 -23.30 -9.44 -15.30
N ILE A 450 -23.90 -9.13 -14.14
CA ILE A 450 -23.46 -8.01 -13.30
C ILE A 450 -21.98 -8.20 -12.98
N HIS A 451 -21.19 -7.15 -13.16
CA HIS A 451 -19.74 -7.23 -13.06
C HIS A 451 -19.11 -5.92 -12.61
N ALA A 452 -17.89 -6.01 -12.11
CA ALA A 452 -16.98 -4.90 -11.88
C ALA A 452 -15.56 -5.30 -12.30
N VAL A 453 -14.73 -4.31 -12.63
CA VAL A 453 -13.33 -4.52 -13.03
C VAL A 453 -12.39 -3.74 -12.11
N ASN A 454 -11.19 -4.27 -11.94
CA ASN A 454 -10.12 -3.63 -11.22
C ASN A 454 -8.77 -4.18 -11.71
N SER A 455 -8.21 -3.56 -12.75
CA SER A 455 -6.96 -4.03 -13.33
C SER A 455 -5.80 -3.92 -12.32
N PHE A 456 -5.00 -4.98 -12.22
CA PHE A 456 -3.77 -5.02 -11.43
C PHE A 456 -2.51 -4.71 -12.26
N GLU A 457 -2.65 -4.12 -13.44
CA GLU A 457 -1.49 -3.64 -14.22
C GLU A 457 -0.55 -2.76 -13.39
N CYS A 458 -1.07 -2.00 -12.42
CA CYS A 458 -0.28 -1.22 -11.47
C CYS A 458 0.37 -2.03 -10.33
N ALA A 459 0.43 -3.35 -10.41
CA ALA A 459 1.40 -4.16 -9.67
C ALA A 459 2.82 -4.06 -10.29
N ALA A 460 2.91 -3.63 -11.56
CA ALA A 460 4.16 -3.49 -12.31
C ALA A 460 4.48 -2.01 -12.64
N ASN A 461 4.75 -1.19 -11.61
CA ASN A 461 5.20 0.19 -11.80
C ASN A 461 6.73 0.27 -11.94
N GLY A 462 7.26 1.45 -12.28
CA GLY A 462 8.69 1.70 -12.20
C GLY A 462 9.21 1.72 -10.77
N THR A 463 10.45 1.27 -10.54
CA THR A 463 11.10 1.31 -9.21
C THR A 463 12.10 2.46 -9.12
N GLY A 464 12.43 2.88 -7.89
CA GLY A 464 13.43 3.92 -7.66
C GLY A 464 14.82 3.52 -8.13
N ALA A 465 15.55 4.48 -8.70
CA ALA A 465 16.94 4.30 -9.07
C ALA A 465 17.82 4.02 -7.85
N THR A 466 18.91 3.30 -8.07
CA THR A 466 19.90 3.00 -7.04
C THR A 466 21.10 3.95 -7.14
N ALA A 467 22.05 3.84 -6.21
CA ALA A 467 23.33 4.54 -6.33
C ALA A 467 24.28 3.89 -7.36
N VAL A 468 23.90 2.76 -7.96
CA VAL A 468 24.75 1.95 -8.85
C VAL A 468 24.17 1.72 -10.24
N GLY A 469 22.87 1.93 -10.43
CA GLY A 469 22.17 1.64 -11.68
C GLY A 469 20.75 2.21 -11.73
N ASP A 470 20.18 2.22 -12.94
CA ASP A 470 18.82 2.67 -13.20
C ASP A 470 17.79 1.81 -12.45
N GLY A 471 16.63 2.41 -12.14
CA GLY A 471 15.49 1.69 -11.61
C GLY A 471 14.88 0.77 -12.67
N LEU A 472 14.20 -0.27 -12.22
CA LEU A 472 13.55 -1.24 -13.09
C LEU A 472 12.25 -0.65 -13.61
N SER A 473 12.05 -0.67 -14.93
CA SER A 473 10.80 -0.21 -15.54
C SER A 473 9.73 -1.28 -15.43
N HIS A 474 8.48 -0.87 -15.19
CA HIS A 474 7.27 -1.71 -15.14
C HIS A 474 7.49 -3.08 -14.46
N ALA A 475 7.83 -3.05 -13.18
CA ALA A 475 8.44 -4.18 -12.49
C ALA A 475 7.81 -4.53 -11.13
N ALA A 476 7.34 -3.55 -10.34
CA ALA A 476 6.94 -3.85 -8.96
C ALA A 476 5.97 -2.82 -8.34
N ALA A 477 5.46 -3.19 -7.16
CA ALA A 477 4.73 -2.33 -6.25
C ALA A 477 5.29 -2.45 -4.83
N ILE A 478 5.08 -1.42 -3.99
CA ILE A 478 5.61 -1.43 -2.61
C ILE A 478 5.00 -2.54 -1.75
N TRP A 479 3.74 -2.91 -2.03
CA TRP A 479 3.00 -3.91 -1.28
C TRP A 479 3.28 -5.35 -1.73
N ASN A 480 3.81 -5.53 -2.96
CA ASN A 480 4.30 -6.80 -3.49
C ASN A 480 5.46 -6.54 -4.48
N PRO A 481 6.71 -6.91 -4.13
CA PRO A 481 7.87 -6.70 -5.00
C PRO A 481 7.95 -7.68 -6.17
N GLU A 482 7.16 -8.76 -6.18
CA GLU A 482 7.06 -9.74 -7.27
C GLU A 482 6.05 -9.28 -8.31
N GLY A 483 6.28 -8.09 -8.89
CA GLY A 483 5.31 -7.47 -9.78
C GLY A 483 5.04 -8.28 -11.05
N ASP A 484 3.77 -8.39 -11.39
CA ASP A 484 3.26 -8.98 -12.63
C ASP A 484 2.22 -8.02 -13.22
N MET A 485 2.25 -7.81 -14.54
CA MET A 485 1.25 -6.98 -15.21
C MET A 485 0.08 -7.80 -15.75
N GLY A 486 0.17 -9.12 -15.74
CA GLY A 486 -0.80 -10.05 -16.32
C GLY A 486 -0.77 -10.08 -17.84
N ASP A 487 -1.27 -11.17 -18.41
CA ASP A 487 -1.40 -11.31 -19.86
C ASP A 487 -2.63 -10.54 -20.36
N MET A 488 -2.48 -9.82 -21.48
CA MET A 488 -3.60 -9.10 -22.09
C MET A 488 -4.78 -10.03 -22.36
N GLU A 489 -4.51 -11.23 -22.87
CA GLU A 489 -5.56 -12.21 -23.19
C GLU A 489 -6.31 -12.69 -21.94
N ILE A 490 -5.65 -12.79 -20.79
CA ILE A 490 -6.29 -13.17 -19.52
C ILE A 490 -7.14 -12.03 -18.98
N TRP A 491 -6.64 -10.79 -19.05
CA TRP A 491 -7.43 -9.61 -18.69
C TRP A 491 -8.71 -9.48 -19.53
N GLU A 492 -8.64 -9.73 -20.84
CA GLU A 492 -9.81 -9.72 -21.74
C GLU A 492 -10.87 -10.79 -21.40
N LEU A 493 -10.52 -11.86 -20.68
CA LEU A 493 -11.51 -12.82 -20.18
C LEU A 493 -12.35 -12.26 -19.03
N ALA A 494 -11.78 -11.35 -18.24
CA ALA A 494 -12.37 -10.81 -17.02
C ALA A 494 -12.87 -9.36 -17.16
N GLU A 495 -12.56 -8.69 -18.28
CA GLU A 495 -12.94 -7.29 -18.53
C GLU A 495 -13.61 -7.18 -19.90
N PRO A 496 -14.76 -6.48 -20.04
CA PRO A 496 -15.39 -6.23 -21.35
C PRO A 496 -14.66 -5.10 -22.09
N LEU A 497 -13.34 -5.24 -22.25
CA LEU A 497 -12.41 -4.25 -22.78
C LEU A 497 -11.35 -4.94 -23.62
N VAL A 498 -11.06 -4.46 -24.82
CA VAL A 498 -9.97 -4.99 -25.68
C VAL A 498 -8.75 -4.07 -25.69
N TYR A 499 -7.55 -4.64 -25.80
CA TYR A 499 -6.30 -3.87 -25.84
C TYR A 499 -6.02 -3.32 -27.25
N LEU A 500 -5.81 -2.00 -27.35
CA LEU A 500 -5.32 -1.34 -28.56
C LEU A 500 -3.84 -0.96 -28.50
N GLY A 501 -3.23 -1.10 -27.31
CA GLY A 501 -1.82 -0.85 -27.11
C GLY A 501 -1.39 -1.20 -25.70
N ARG A 502 -0.11 -1.59 -25.58
CA ARG A 502 0.60 -1.76 -24.32
C ARG A 502 2.04 -1.32 -24.55
N GLN A 503 2.49 -0.28 -23.87
CA GLN A 503 3.74 0.41 -24.23
C GLN A 503 4.48 0.90 -22.98
N ILE A 504 5.81 0.89 -23.00
CA ILE A 504 6.63 1.60 -22.02
C ILE A 504 6.23 3.08 -22.02
N LYS A 505 6.05 3.67 -20.83
CA LYS A 505 5.65 5.08 -20.72
C LYS A 505 6.86 5.99 -20.77
N ALA A 506 7.13 6.55 -21.95
CA ALA A 506 8.25 7.46 -22.17
C ALA A 506 8.26 8.62 -21.16
N SER A 507 9.45 8.92 -20.63
CA SER A 507 9.71 10.03 -19.70
C SER A 507 8.90 10.00 -18.39
N SER A 508 8.38 8.83 -17.99
CA SER A 508 7.72 8.67 -16.70
C SER A 508 8.70 8.45 -15.55
N GLY A 509 9.85 7.80 -15.79
CA GLY A 509 10.89 7.58 -14.80
C GLY A 509 11.61 8.87 -14.41
N GLY A 510 11.85 9.07 -13.12
CA GLY A 510 12.48 10.27 -12.59
C GLY A 510 13.90 10.45 -13.12
N ALA A 511 14.22 11.66 -13.58
CA ALA A 511 15.53 11.96 -14.14
C ALA A 511 16.63 11.95 -13.08
N GLY A 512 17.80 11.40 -13.39
CA GLY A 512 18.96 11.40 -12.51
C GLY A 512 20.22 10.95 -13.25
N LYS A 513 21.36 10.94 -12.54
CA LYS A 513 22.55 10.19 -12.99
C LYS A 513 22.15 8.77 -13.36
N TYR A 514 21.38 8.15 -12.46
CA TYR A 514 20.60 6.95 -12.74
C TYR A 514 19.13 7.32 -12.80
N ARG A 515 18.45 6.90 -13.87
CA ARG A 515 17.05 7.17 -14.13
C ARG A 515 16.20 6.22 -13.29
N GLY A 516 15.09 6.69 -12.73
CA GLY A 516 14.09 5.80 -12.15
C GLY A 516 13.44 4.92 -13.23
N GLY A 517 12.87 3.79 -12.85
CA GLY A 517 12.13 2.93 -13.77
C GLY A 517 10.98 3.69 -14.42
N CYS A 518 10.77 3.52 -15.72
CA CYS A 518 9.55 4.00 -16.35
C CYS A 518 8.37 3.12 -15.92
N GLY A 519 7.19 3.71 -15.86
CA GLY A 519 5.97 2.93 -15.88
C GLY A 519 5.65 2.42 -17.29
N PHE A 520 4.42 2.01 -17.49
CA PHE A 520 3.88 1.63 -18.79
C PHE A 520 2.44 2.13 -18.93
N GLU A 521 1.87 1.98 -20.10
CA GLU A 521 0.50 2.39 -20.40
C GLU A 521 -0.21 1.36 -21.27
N SER A 522 -1.52 1.25 -21.10
CA SER A 522 -2.40 0.45 -21.93
C SER A 522 -3.59 1.29 -22.42
N LEU A 523 -3.86 1.21 -23.73
CA LEU A 523 -5.04 1.82 -24.34
C LEU A 523 -6.13 0.77 -24.44
N ARG A 524 -7.29 1.06 -23.84
CA ARG A 524 -8.42 0.12 -23.76
C ARG A 524 -9.59 0.67 -24.57
N LEU A 525 -10.21 -0.20 -25.35
CA LEU A 525 -11.47 0.05 -26.05
C LEU A 525 -12.56 -0.72 -25.33
N VAL A 526 -13.67 -0.05 -24.99
CA VAL A 526 -14.84 -0.74 -24.43
C VAL A 526 -15.47 -1.63 -25.49
N TRP A 527 -15.73 -2.89 -25.14
CA TRP A 527 -16.19 -3.91 -26.09
C TRP A 527 -17.08 -4.96 -25.44
N SER A 528 -18.27 -5.17 -26.00
CA SER A 528 -19.27 -6.11 -25.48
C SER A 528 -19.75 -5.79 -24.05
N ALA A 529 -19.64 -4.52 -23.64
CA ALA A 529 -20.16 -4.03 -22.36
C ALA A 529 -21.59 -3.47 -22.53
N LYS A 530 -22.42 -3.57 -21.49
CA LYS A 530 -23.77 -2.96 -21.47
C LYS A 530 -23.99 -2.27 -20.14
N ASP A 531 -24.69 -1.13 -20.16
CA ASP A 531 -24.93 -0.28 -19.00
C ASP A 531 -23.65 -0.04 -18.18
N TRP A 532 -22.57 0.34 -18.89
CA TRP A 532 -21.20 0.32 -18.39
C TRP A 532 -20.73 1.69 -17.88
N THR A 533 -19.99 1.68 -16.77
CA THR A 533 -19.31 2.85 -16.24
C THR A 533 -17.83 2.59 -15.98
N MET A 534 -16.99 3.63 -16.04
CA MET A 534 -15.57 3.58 -15.67
C MET A 534 -15.13 4.84 -14.91
N PHE A 535 -14.01 4.77 -14.19
CA PHE A 535 -13.41 5.91 -13.50
C PHE A 535 -11.90 5.75 -13.29
N PHE A 536 -11.24 6.87 -12.95
CA PHE A 536 -9.79 6.96 -12.71
C PHE A 536 -9.51 7.07 -11.21
N MET A 537 -8.43 6.42 -10.76
CA MET A 537 -7.94 6.54 -9.40
C MET A 537 -6.40 6.49 -9.37
N GLY A 538 -5.79 7.64 -9.13
CA GLY A 538 -4.36 7.78 -8.88
C GLY A 538 -3.95 9.22 -8.57
N ASN A 539 -2.65 9.45 -8.35
CA ASN A 539 -2.11 10.79 -8.13
C ASN A 539 -2.13 11.64 -9.42
N GLY A 540 -2.57 12.90 -9.33
CA GLY A 540 -2.69 13.80 -10.47
C GLY A 540 -1.73 14.97 -10.35
N HIS A 541 -2.02 15.89 -9.45
CA HIS A 541 -1.25 17.13 -9.29
C HIS A 541 0.13 16.92 -8.67
N ILE A 542 0.31 15.90 -7.83
CA ILE A 542 1.52 15.71 -7.03
C ILE A 542 2.18 14.36 -7.37
N SER A 543 3.49 14.35 -7.59
CA SER A 543 4.30 13.12 -7.52
C SER A 543 4.69 12.86 -6.06
N SER A 544 4.36 11.69 -5.53
CA SER A 544 4.61 11.36 -4.12
C SER A 544 6.06 11.00 -3.84
N ASP A 545 6.72 10.32 -4.78
CA ASP A 545 8.13 9.98 -4.72
C ASP A 545 9.01 11.19 -5.05
N TRP A 546 10.17 11.28 -4.40
CA TRP A 546 11.18 12.28 -4.73
C TRP A 546 12.47 11.56 -5.13
N GLY A 547 13.20 12.15 -6.06
CA GLY A 547 14.55 11.69 -6.35
C GLY A 547 15.51 11.88 -5.16
N LEU A 548 16.64 11.19 -5.23
CA LEU A 548 17.63 11.17 -4.17
C LEU A 548 18.96 11.79 -4.64
N MET A 549 19.59 12.58 -3.77
CA MET A 549 20.93 13.15 -3.98
C MET A 549 21.12 13.90 -5.32
N GLY A 550 20.08 14.57 -5.80
CA GLY A 550 20.10 15.36 -7.04
C GLY A 550 19.15 14.84 -8.13
N GLY A 551 18.61 13.63 -7.96
CA GLY A 551 17.59 13.09 -8.85
C GLY A 551 16.24 13.78 -8.69
N TYR A 552 15.38 13.62 -9.69
CA TYR A 552 14.03 14.18 -9.75
C TYR A 552 12.97 13.11 -9.43
N PRO A 553 11.77 13.53 -8.97
CA PRO A 553 10.57 12.70 -8.94
C PRO A 553 10.26 12.05 -10.29
N ALA A 554 9.51 10.94 -10.26
CA ALA A 554 8.79 10.46 -11.42
C ALA A 554 7.72 11.46 -11.90
N ALA A 555 7.22 11.26 -13.13
CA ALA A 555 6.08 12.01 -13.63
C ALA A 555 4.80 11.72 -12.84
N SER A 556 3.96 12.74 -12.63
CA SER A 556 2.64 12.57 -12.02
C SER A 556 1.59 12.11 -13.04
N GLY A 557 0.41 11.69 -12.57
CA GLY A 557 -0.66 11.15 -13.42
C GLY A 557 -1.46 12.22 -14.17
N TYR A 558 -2.19 11.77 -15.18
CA TYR A 558 -3.16 12.55 -15.94
C TYR A 558 -4.25 11.61 -16.45
N ARG A 559 -5.37 12.17 -16.89
CA ARG A 559 -6.52 11.44 -17.43
C ARG A 559 -6.55 11.54 -18.95
N PHE A 560 -6.89 10.44 -19.61
CA PHE A 560 -7.35 10.42 -20.99
C PHE A 560 -8.53 9.45 -21.12
N ALA A 561 -9.67 9.98 -21.55
CA ALA A 561 -10.82 9.21 -22.00
C ALA A 561 -11.41 9.86 -23.27
N ALA A 562 -12.01 9.06 -24.14
CA ALA A 562 -12.70 9.56 -25.33
C ALA A 562 -14.04 8.88 -25.52
N HIS A 563 -15.11 9.68 -25.58
CA HIS A 563 -16.48 9.23 -25.79
C HIS A 563 -16.99 9.55 -27.19
N ASN A 564 -17.97 8.81 -27.68
CA ASN A 564 -18.58 9.02 -29.00
C ASN A 564 -17.52 9.05 -30.11
N THR A 565 -16.61 8.08 -30.06
CA THR A 565 -15.36 8.10 -30.84
C THR A 565 -15.56 7.98 -32.35
N GLY A 566 -16.70 7.42 -32.78
CA GLY A 566 -16.94 7.03 -34.17
C GLY A 566 -16.05 5.87 -34.64
N LEU A 567 -15.36 5.17 -33.72
CA LEU A 567 -14.36 4.17 -34.08
C LEU A 567 -14.93 3.00 -34.87
N LYS A 568 -16.19 2.62 -34.67
CA LYS A 568 -16.84 1.60 -35.49
C LYS A 568 -16.77 1.94 -36.98
N ASP A 569 -17.21 3.14 -37.36
CA ASP A 569 -17.19 3.60 -38.74
C ASP A 569 -15.76 3.77 -39.27
N LEU A 570 -14.83 4.24 -38.42
CA LEU A 570 -13.42 4.39 -38.79
C LEU A 570 -12.77 3.03 -39.08
N ILE A 571 -13.07 2.01 -38.27
CA ILE A 571 -12.62 0.62 -38.45
C ILE A 571 -13.17 0.06 -39.76
N GLU A 572 -14.50 0.18 -40.00
CA GLU A 572 -15.15 -0.32 -41.20
C GLU A 572 -14.63 0.35 -42.49
N GLN A 573 -14.20 1.60 -42.40
CA GLN A 573 -13.62 2.37 -43.51
C GLN A 573 -12.10 2.16 -43.68
N GLY A 574 -11.45 1.40 -42.79
CA GLY A 574 -9.99 1.22 -42.81
C GLY A 574 -9.19 2.50 -42.57
N LYS A 575 -9.74 3.45 -41.79
CA LYS A 575 -9.07 4.69 -41.43
C LYS A 575 -8.05 4.47 -40.29
N PRO A 576 -7.05 5.36 -40.13
CA PRO A 576 -6.12 5.26 -39.01
C PRO A 576 -6.82 5.33 -37.64
N LEU A 577 -6.35 4.53 -36.69
CA LEU A 577 -6.94 4.38 -35.36
C LEU A 577 -5.92 4.75 -34.26
N PRO A 578 -6.37 5.22 -33.09
CA PRO A 578 -5.55 5.27 -31.89
C PRO A 578 -5.05 3.87 -31.53
N LEU A 579 -3.73 3.65 -31.57
CA LEU A 579 -3.05 2.41 -31.21
C LEU A 579 -1.79 2.73 -30.39
N GLY A 580 -1.29 1.75 -29.64
CA GLY A 580 -0.05 1.91 -28.84
C GLY A 580 -0.25 2.77 -27.60
N GLY A 581 0.78 3.55 -27.23
CA GLY A 581 0.77 4.46 -26.07
C GLY A 581 0.64 5.94 -26.44
N ASP A 582 0.18 6.76 -25.48
CA ASP A 582 0.07 8.22 -25.56
C ASP A 582 1.46 8.83 -25.36
N THR A 583 2.31 8.65 -26.36
CA THR A 583 3.77 8.75 -26.24
C THR A 583 4.26 10.11 -25.74
N ASP A 584 3.70 11.21 -26.24
CA ASP A 584 3.92 12.56 -25.71
C ASP A 584 2.57 13.23 -25.47
N PRO A 585 2.04 13.23 -24.23
CA PRO A 585 0.72 13.79 -23.94
C PRO A 585 0.62 15.30 -24.18
N GLN A 586 1.76 15.99 -24.37
CA GLN A 586 1.78 17.40 -24.77
C GLN A 586 1.59 17.58 -26.29
N ASN A 587 1.90 16.55 -27.08
CA ASN A 587 1.77 16.54 -28.53
C ASN A 587 1.02 15.26 -28.97
N PRO A 588 -0.26 15.11 -28.58
CA PRO A 588 -0.98 13.86 -28.76
C PRO A 588 -1.33 13.62 -30.23
N VAL A 589 -1.23 12.36 -30.67
CA VAL A 589 -1.59 11.95 -32.04
C VAL A 589 -3.04 11.46 -32.12
N TRP A 590 -3.52 10.79 -31.07
CA TRP A 590 -4.84 10.15 -31.06
C TRP A 590 -5.98 11.16 -31.26
N ASP A 591 -5.89 12.31 -30.60
CA ASP A 591 -6.91 13.36 -30.62
C ASP A 591 -7.24 13.82 -32.06
N ASP A 592 -6.25 13.82 -32.96
CA ASP A 592 -6.42 14.16 -34.38
C ASP A 592 -7.10 13.05 -35.22
N LEU A 593 -7.06 11.80 -34.76
CA LEU A 593 -7.67 10.64 -35.45
C LEU A 593 -9.16 10.51 -35.15
N ILE A 594 -9.62 11.03 -34.00
CA ILE A 594 -10.98 10.91 -33.49
C ILE A 594 -11.62 12.30 -33.25
N LYS A 595 -11.53 13.20 -34.23
CA LYS A 595 -11.98 14.62 -34.11
C LYS A 595 -13.46 14.82 -33.73
N GLY A 596 -14.30 13.80 -33.91
CA GLY A 596 -15.71 13.82 -33.51
C GLY A 596 -15.96 13.41 -32.06
N ALA A 597 -14.94 12.91 -31.37
CA ALA A 597 -15.04 12.41 -30.00
C ALA A 597 -15.15 13.55 -28.98
N VAL A 598 -15.78 13.24 -27.85
CA VAL A 598 -15.70 14.06 -26.64
C VAL A 598 -14.50 13.56 -25.83
N ILE A 599 -13.38 14.28 -25.93
CA ILE A 599 -12.11 13.91 -25.28
C ILE A 599 -11.99 14.61 -23.92
N LYS A 600 -11.73 13.83 -22.87
CA LYS A 600 -11.32 14.32 -21.55
C LYS A 600 -9.83 14.06 -21.36
N ARG A 601 -9.02 15.12 -21.48
CA ARG A 601 -7.56 15.09 -21.32
C ARG A 601 -7.11 16.20 -20.37
N ASP A 602 -6.83 15.84 -19.12
CA ASP A 602 -6.53 16.80 -18.06
C ASP A 602 -5.79 16.15 -16.88
N LYS A 603 -5.59 16.91 -15.79
CA LYS A 603 -4.89 16.45 -14.58
C LYS A 603 -5.81 15.79 -13.55
N GLN A 604 -7.11 15.64 -13.83
CA GLN A 604 -8.07 15.07 -12.90
C GLN A 604 -7.96 13.52 -12.88
N ALA A 605 -6.91 13.02 -12.22
CA ALA A 605 -6.61 11.60 -12.11
C ALA A 605 -7.49 10.83 -11.09
N ILE A 606 -8.45 11.52 -10.49
CA ILE A 606 -9.45 10.96 -9.59
C ILE A 606 -10.83 11.38 -10.07
N THR A 607 -11.67 10.41 -10.40
CA THR A 607 -13.06 10.66 -10.81
C THR A 607 -13.99 9.71 -10.07
N THR A 608 -15.28 10.03 -10.03
CA THR A 608 -16.33 9.03 -9.77
C THR A 608 -16.74 8.36 -11.08
N GLU A 609 -17.65 7.39 -11.01
CA GLU A 609 -18.14 6.68 -12.21
C GLU A 609 -18.71 7.61 -13.28
N GLU A 610 -18.42 7.29 -14.53
CA GLU A 610 -18.95 7.95 -15.72
C GLU A 610 -19.39 6.88 -16.73
N MET A 611 -20.43 7.14 -17.52
CA MET A 611 -20.91 6.21 -18.53
C MET A 611 -19.91 6.06 -19.67
N PHE A 612 -19.67 4.83 -20.08
CA PHE A 612 -18.91 4.48 -21.28
C PHE A 612 -19.74 3.54 -22.14
N ALA A 613 -19.61 3.67 -23.45
CA ALA A 613 -20.24 2.75 -24.41
C ALA A 613 -19.19 1.96 -25.17
N ASP A 614 -19.60 0.86 -25.81
CA ASP A 614 -18.77 0.17 -26.78
C ASP A 614 -18.16 1.18 -27.77
N TYR A 615 -16.87 0.97 -28.08
CA TYR A 615 -16.00 1.86 -28.85
C TYR A 615 -15.49 3.14 -28.16
N ASP A 616 -15.85 3.42 -26.90
CA ASP A 616 -15.18 4.46 -26.12
C ASP A 616 -13.77 4.03 -25.69
N LEU A 617 -12.88 5.00 -25.44
CA LEU A 617 -11.48 4.76 -25.09
C LEU A 617 -11.15 5.18 -23.66
N TYR A 618 -10.30 4.38 -23.01
CA TYR A 618 -9.73 4.65 -21.69
C TYR A 618 -8.21 4.40 -21.73
N LEU A 619 -7.41 5.34 -21.20
CA LEU A 619 -5.97 5.13 -21.01
C LEU A 619 -5.67 4.70 -19.57
N ASN A 620 -5.14 3.49 -19.40
CA ASN A 620 -4.54 3.07 -18.14
C ASN A 620 -3.06 3.44 -18.14
N TYR A 621 -2.62 4.29 -17.21
CA TYR A 621 -1.23 4.73 -17.09
C TYR A 621 -0.70 4.28 -15.73
N MET A 622 0.40 3.54 -15.70
CA MET A 622 1.11 3.09 -14.50
C MET A 622 2.34 3.98 -14.25
N ARG A 623 2.62 4.39 -13.00
CA ARG A 623 3.64 5.41 -12.72
C ARG A 623 5.08 4.91 -12.84
N GLY A 624 6.01 5.85 -13.02
CA GLY A 624 7.45 5.61 -12.91
C GLY A 624 7.96 5.73 -11.48
N GLY A 625 9.22 5.36 -11.26
CA GLY A 625 9.93 5.53 -9.99
C GLY A 625 10.89 6.73 -9.99
N PRO A 626 11.37 7.17 -8.81
CA PRO A 626 12.26 8.34 -8.66
C PRO A 626 13.69 8.11 -9.15
N GLY A 627 14.37 9.18 -9.59
CA GLY A 627 15.77 9.15 -10.03
C GLY A 627 16.81 9.33 -8.93
N PHE A 628 18.09 9.05 -9.24
CA PHE A 628 19.22 9.20 -8.32
C PHE A 628 20.35 10.05 -8.95
N GLY A 629 20.90 11.01 -8.20
CA GLY A 629 22.04 11.85 -8.61
C GLY A 629 21.70 12.94 -9.64
N ASP A 630 22.61 13.89 -9.87
CA ASP A 630 22.40 14.98 -10.84
C ASP A 630 22.29 14.44 -12.28
N PRO A 631 21.20 14.73 -13.02
CA PRO A 631 21.02 14.27 -14.40
C PRO A 631 22.17 14.61 -15.36
N ILE A 632 22.89 15.73 -15.16
CA ILE A 632 24.01 16.08 -16.06
C ILE A 632 25.27 15.23 -15.82
N ASP A 633 25.26 14.35 -14.81
CA ASP A 633 26.32 13.37 -14.55
C ASP A 633 25.96 11.97 -15.08
N ARG A 634 24.78 11.78 -15.70
CA ARG A 634 24.42 10.53 -16.40
C ARG A 634 25.40 10.23 -17.52
N GLU A 635 25.68 8.95 -17.79
CA GLU A 635 26.50 8.58 -18.93
C GLU A 635 25.79 8.96 -20.25
N PRO A 636 26.40 9.76 -21.15
CA PRO A 636 25.69 10.25 -22.34
C PRO A 636 25.18 9.13 -23.25
N GLN A 637 25.89 8.00 -23.32
CA GLN A 637 25.45 6.85 -24.10
C GLN A 637 24.15 6.26 -23.55
N SER A 638 23.98 6.17 -22.23
CA SER A 638 22.74 5.69 -21.62
C SER A 638 21.54 6.58 -21.95
N VAL A 639 21.75 7.89 -22.16
CA VAL A 639 20.69 8.79 -22.65
C VAL A 639 20.31 8.48 -24.10
N VAL A 640 21.30 8.17 -24.95
CA VAL A 640 21.04 7.73 -26.34
C VAL A 640 20.27 6.41 -26.36
N ASP A 641 20.64 5.48 -25.49
CA ASP A 641 19.96 4.18 -25.37
C ASP A 641 18.52 4.37 -24.86
N ASP A 642 18.29 5.27 -23.89
CA ASP A 642 16.95 5.62 -23.41
C ASP A 642 16.07 6.22 -24.54
N LEU A 643 16.63 7.04 -25.43
CA LEU A 643 15.91 7.60 -26.58
C LEU A 643 15.52 6.51 -27.58
N ASN A 644 16.47 5.65 -27.95
CA ASN A 644 16.23 4.58 -28.91
C ASN A 644 15.30 3.49 -28.35
N GLY A 645 15.31 3.28 -27.03
CA GLY A 645 14.47 2.31 -26.32
C GLY A 645 13.08 2.84 -25.93
N GLY A 646 12.74 4.10 -26.22
CA GLY A 646 11.43 4.67 -25.89
C GLY A 646 11.24 5.03 -24.40
N TYR A 647 12.31 5.07 -23.61
CA TYR A 647 12.25 5.48 -22.20
C TYR A 647 12.28 7.00 -22.03
N LEU A 648 12.81 7.73 -23.00
CA LEU A 648 12.99 9.18 -22.95
C LEU A 648 12.53 9.83 -24.26
N LEU A 649 11.84 10.96 -24.15
CA LEU A 649 11.53 11.81 -25.31
C LEU A 649 12.73 12.68 -25.70
N GLU A 650 12.96 12.81 -27.01
CA GLU A 650 14.09 13.56 -27.60
C GLU A 650 14.28 14.95 -26.99
N ARG A 651 13.19 15.70 -26.80
CA ARG A 651 13.21 17.07 -26.27
C ARG A 651 13.89 17.20 -24.90
N PHE A 652 13.90 16.13 -24.10
CA PHE A 652 14.47 16.16 -22.76
C PHE A 652 15.96 15.77 -22.70
N ALA A 653 16.52 15.14 -23.75
CA ALA A 653 17.94 14.74 -23.74
C ALA A 653 18.87 15.93 -23.53
N ALA A 654 18.68 17.00 -24.31
CA ALA A 654 19.50 18.21 -24.21
C ALA A 654 19.06 19.16 -23.07
N GLN A 655 17.75 19.16 -22.73
CA GLN A 655 17.19 20.04 -21.71
C GLN A 655 17.54 19.57 -20.29
N VAL A 656 17.44 18.26 -20.02
CA VAL A 656 17.59 17.68 -18.68
C VAL A 656 18.99 17.14 -18.46
N TYR A 657 19.51 16.33 -19.39
CA TYR A 657 20.80 15.63 -19.23
C TYR A 657 21.98 16.38 -19.88
N GLY A 658 21.68 17.43 -20.65
CA GLY A 658 22.66 18.16 -21.44
C GLY A 658 23.29 17.34 -22.57
N VAL A 659 22.65 16.24 -22.97
CA VAL A 659 23.14 15.34 -24.03
C VAL A 659 22.58 15.78 -25.36
N VAL A 660 23.48 15.98 -26.32
CA VAL A 660 23.14 16.37 -27.69
C VAL A 660 23.29 15.14 -28.58
N THR A 661 22.25 14.84 -29.34
CA THR A 661 22.21 13.70 -30.25
C THR A 661 22.05 14.16 -31.69
N LYS A 662 22.44 13.29 -32.62
CA LYS A 662 22.17 13.41 -34.05
C LYS A 662 21.34 12.23 -34.48
N LYS A 663 20.35 12.47 -35.32
CA LYS A 663 19.53 11.40 -35.90
C LYS A 663 20.22 10.83 -37.13
N GLY A 664 20.46 9.52 -37.14
CA GLY A 664 21.00 8.76 -38.25
C GLY A 664 19.99 8.61 -39.39
N ALA A 665 20.46 8.12 -40.54
CA ALA A 665 19.60 7.86 -41.70
C ALA A 665 18.58 6.73 -41.44
N ASP A 666 18.87 5.83 -40.51
CA ASP A 666 18.00 4.76 -40.02
C ASP A 666 17.02 5.23 -38.93
N GLY A 667 17.05 6.51 -38.57
CA GLY A 667 16.21 7.10 -37.53
C GLY A 667 16.74 6.91 -36.09
N SER A 668 17.84 6.19 -35.90
CA SER A 668 18.46 6.01 -34.59
C SER A 668 19.14 7.29 -34.10
N PHE A 669 19.20 7.50 -32.80
CA PHE A 669 19.97 8.58 -32.19
C PHE A 669 21.41 8.13 -31.98
N ALA A 670 22.36 9.01 -32.30
CA ALA A 670 23.79 8.86 -32.04
C ALA A 670 24.31 10.04 -31.21
N LEU A 671 25.27 9.78 -30.33
CA LEU A 671 25.87 10.78 -29.44
C LEU A 671 26.70 11.81 -30.22
N ASP A 672 26.54 13.10 -29.91
CA ASP A 672 27.53 14.14 -30.22
C ASP A 672 28.26 14.53 -28.93
N THR A 673 29.44 13.95 -28.71
CA THR A 673 30.24 14.16 -27.49
C THR A 673 30.67 15.61 -27.33
N THR A 674 31.10 16.27 -28.41
CA THR A 674 31.62 17.65 -28.35
C THR A 674 30.49 18.64 -28.03
N ALA A 675 29.33 18.47 -28.67
CA ALA A 675 28.16 19.31 -28.40
C ALA A 675 27.58 19.04 -27.00
N THR A 676 27.60 17.79 -26.54
CA THR A 676 27.20 17.40 -25.17
C THR A 676 28.07 18.09 -24.11
N ASP A 677 29.40 18.05 -24.25
CA ASP A 677 30.30 18.74 -23.31
C ASP A 677 30.04 20.24 -23.25
N LYS A 678 29.81 20.86 -24.41
CA LYS A 678 29.47 22.28 -24.51
C LYS A 678 28.13 22.57 -23.83
N ARG A 679 27.11 21.73 -24.06
CA ARG A 679 25.77 21.90 -23.47
C ARG A 679 25.80 21.73 -21.95
N ARG A 680 26.49 20.71 -21.42
CA ARG A 680 26.64 20.52 -19.96
C ARG A 680 27.36 21.70 -19.29
N LYS A 681 28.42 22.24 -19.91
CA LYS A 681 29.08 23.47 -19.43
C LYS A 681 28.14 24.68 -19.45
N ALA A 682 27.28 24.80 -20.46
CA ALA A 682 26.27 25.85 -20.54
C ALA A 682 25.22 25.71 -19.43
N ILE A 683 24.68 24.51 -19.20
CA ILE A 683 23.70 24.24 -18.13
C ILE A 683 24.26 24.62 -16.75
N ARG A 684 25.54 24.32 -16.47
CA ARG A 684 26.17 24.72 -15.20
C ARG A 684 26.16 26.25 -15.01
N LYS A 685 26.43 27.01 -16.07
CA LYS A 685 26.35 28.48 -16.05
C LYS A 685 24.92 28.99 -15.93
N GLU A 686 23.98 28.38 -16.66
CA GLU A 686 22.55 28.69 -16.60
C GLU A 686 22.02 28.52 -15.17
N ARG A 687 22.31 27.38 -14.53
CA ARG A 687 21.90 27.10 -13.14
C ARG A 687 22.43 28.15 -12.16
N ILE A 688 23.70 28.55 -12.27
CA ILE A 688 24.27 29.62 -11.44
C ILE A 688 23.54 30.95 -11.67
N ALA A 689 23.26 31.28 -12.94
CA ALA A 689 22.63 32.55 -13.31
C ALA A 689 21.15 32.65 -12.89
N THR A 690 20.41 31.54 -12.87
CA THR A 690 18.98 31.52 -12.50
C THR A 690 18.76 31.26 -11.01
N SER A 691 19.73 30.66 -10.32
CA SER A 691 19.64 30.42 -8.88
C SER A 691 19.82 31.70 -8.06
N VAL A 692 19.16 31.75 -6.91
CA VAL A 692 19.38 32.78 -5.89
C VAL A 692 19.90 32.12 -4.60
N PRO A 693 20.65 32.84 -3.75
CA PRO A 693 20.98 32.34 -2.42
C PRO A 693 19.70 31.96 -1.64
N THR A 694 19.72 30.82 -0.94
CA THR A 694 18.54 30.32 -0.22
C THR A 694 17.97 31.34 0.76
N GLY A 695 18.82 32.14 1.42
CA GLY A 695 18.39 33.20 2.33
C GLY A 695 17.58 34.33 1.67
N GLU A 696 17.76 34.58 0.36
CA GLU A 696 16.94 35.54 -0.38
C GLU A 696 15.58 34.95 -0.74
N TRP A 697 15.56 33.72 -1.25
CA TRP A 697 14.31 33.00 -1.51
C TRP A 697 13.45 32.86 -0.23
N LEU A 698 14.05 32.50 0.90
CA LEU A 698 13.36 32.37 2.19
C LEU A 698 12.66 33.66 2.62
N LYS A 699 13.21 34.84 2.31
CA LYS A 699 12.56 36.11 2.65
C LYS A 699 11.27 36.31 1.85
N GLY A 700 11.32 36.08 0.53
CA GLY A 700 10.14 36.21 -0.33
C GLY A 700 9.06 35.18 0.01
N GLU A 701 9.45 33.94 0.32
CA GLU A 701 8.48 32.91 0.70
C GLU A 701 7.86 33.18 2.08
N ARG A 702 8.65 33.70 3.03
CA ARG A 702 8.14 34.17 4.32
C ARG A 702 7.11 35.29 4.17
N GLU A 703 7.31 36.22 3.25
CA GLU A 703 6.34 37.30 2.97
C GLU A 703 4.99 36.73 2.49
N LYS A 704 5.00 35.73 1.61
CA LYS A 704 3.78 35.02 1.21
C LYS A 704 3.10 34.32 2.38
N ILE A 705 3.87 33.64 3.24
CA ILE A 705 3.33 32.97 4.44
C ILE A 705 2.65 33.98 5.37
N LEU A 706 3.30 35.14 5.62
CA LEU A 706 2.71 36.22 6.42
C LEU A 706 1.41 36.76 5.82
N ALA A 707 1.34 36.83 4.49
CA ALA A 707 0.17 37.26 3.74
C ALA A 707 -0.90 36.16 3.57
N LYS A 708 -0.62 34.92 4.01
CA LYS A 708 -1.46 33.72 3.74
C LYS A 708 -1.71 33.51 2.24
N ASP A 709 -0.71 33.82 1.40
CA ASP A 709 -0.79 33.75 -0.07
C ASP A 709 -0.44 32.34 -0.57
N ALA A 710 -1.41 31.43 -0.46
CA ALA A 710 -1.37 30.08 -1.01
C ALA A 710 -2.78 29.57 -1.31
N GLY A 711 -2.90 28.54 -2.15
CA GLY A 711 -4.18 27.86 -2.36
C GLY A 711 -4.76 27.28 -1.07
N THR A 712 -6.10 27.15 -1.01
CA THR A 712 -6.82 26.68 0.18
C THR A 712 -6.36 25.31 0.64
N GLN A 713 -6.04 24.41 -0.29
CA GLN A 713 -5.51 23.07 -0.03
C GLN A 713 -4.15 23.08 0.69
N VAL A 714 -3.29 24.07 0.39
CA VAL A 714 -1.98 24.23 1.06
C VAL A 714 -2.19 24.78 2.47
N GLN A 715 -3.06 25.79 2.60
CA GLN A 715 -3.39 26.35 3.90
C GLN A 715 -4.05 25.31 4.82
N GLN A 716 -4.97 24.50 4.30
CA GLN A 716 -5.69 23.47 5.05
C GLN A 716 -4.74 22.38 5.54
N MET A 717 -3.84 21.92 4.68
CA MET A 717 -2.80 20.95 5.04
C MET A 717 -1.98 21.43 6.25
N PHE A 718 -1.47 22.67 6.21
CA PHE A 718 -0.70 23.22 7.32
C PHE A 718 -1.55 23.43 8.58
N ALA A 719 -2.76 23.98 8.45
CA ALA A 719 -3.64 24.22 9.60
C ALA A 719 -4.00 22.93 10.35
N ALA A 720 -4.36 21.87 9.62
CA ALA A 720 -4.65 20.56 10.20
C ALA A 720 -3.40 19.95 10.87
N SER A 721 -2.24 20.02 10.18
CA SER A 721 -0.97 19.52 10.71
C SER A 721 -0.49 20.26 11.96
N PHE A 722 -0.70 21.57 12.06
CA PHE A 722 -0.34 22.34 13.26
C PHE A 722 -1.15 21.90 14.47
N LYS A 723 -2.47 21.71 14.27
CA LYS A 723 -3.38 21.30 15.35
C LYS A 723 -3.01 19.93 15.92
N LEU A 724 -2.68 18.97 15.05
CA LEU A 724 -2.32 17.60 15.45
C LEU A 724 -0.85 17.43 15.83
N GLY A 725 0.01 18.38 15.43
CA GLY A 725 1.45 18.33 15.67
C GLY A 725 2.02 19.65 16.22
N PRO A 726 1.86 19.96 17.52
CA PRO A 726 2.36 21.19 18.10
C PRO A 726 3.87 21.38 17.96
N ARG A 727 4.65 20.29 17.92
CA ARG A 727 6.10 20.38 17.65
C ARG A 727 6.36 20.84 16.21
N PHE A 728 5.59 20.33 15.24
CA PHE A 728 5.69 20.75 13.85
C PHE A 728 5.30 22.23 13.67
N GLU A 729 4.24 22.71 14.33
CA GLU A 729 3.88 24.14 14.32
C GLU A 729 5.03 25.01 14.88
N LYS A 730 5.58 24.61 16.02
CA LYS A 730 6.72 25.31 16.65
C LYS A 730 7.93 25.37 15.72
N ASP A 731 8.29 24.24 15.10
CA ASP A 731 9.43 24.15 14.19
C ASP A 731 9.19 24.98 12.93
N PHE A 732 7.97 24.98 12.38
CA PHE A 732 7.57 25.81 11.24
C PHE A 732 7.69 27.31 11.56
N ARG A 733 7.13 27.75 12.69
CA ARG A 733 7.20 29.15 13.14
C ARG A 733 8.63 29.60 13.39
N ALA A 734 9.45 28.73 13.98
CA ALA A 734 10.86 29.01 14.24
C ALA A 734 11.67 29.14 12.94
N PHE A 735 11.48 28.20 12.01
CA PHE A 735 12.16 28.22 10.71
C PHE A 735 11.84 29.49 9.90
N TRP A 736 10.56 29.86 9.86
CA TRP A 736 10.09 31.04 9.12
C TRP A 736 10.13 32.34 9.93
N ASN A 737 10.59 32.32 11.18
CA ASN A 737 10.61 33.47 12.09
C ASN A 737 9.28 34.25 12.09
N LEU A 738 8.18 33.54 12.32
CA LEU A 738 6.83 34.13 12.29
C LEU A 738 6.49 34.78 13.64
N PRO A 739 5.82 35.94 13.65
CA PRO A 739 5.40 36.57 14.89
C PRO A 739 4.31 35.72 15.57
N THR A 740 4.21 35.82 16.90
CA THR A 740 3.15 35.15 17.67
C THR A 740 1.74 35.60 17.29
N SER A 741 1.61 36.80 16.70
CA SER A 741 0.35 37.33 16.18
C SER A 741 -0.11 36.68 14.87
N TRP A 742 0.77 35.96 14.17
CA TRP A 742 0.38 35.22 12.97
C TRP A 742 -0.25 33.89 13.39
N SER A 743 -1.42 33.57 12.84
CA SER A 743 -2.13 32.31 13.06
C SER A 743 -2.74 31.84 11.75
N LEU A 744 -2.91 30.52 11.63
CA LEU A 744 -3.64 29.90 10.54
C LEU A 744 -4.51 28.80 11.16
N THR A 745 -5.83 28.99 11.13
CA THR A 745 -6.80 27.98 11.59
C THR A 745 -7.67 27.54 10.42
N GLU A 746 -8.26 26.35 10.50
CA GLU A 746 -9.06 25.81 9.40
C GLU A 746 -10.33 26.62 9.14
N GLU A 747 -10.90 27.24 10.17
CA GLU A 747 -12.14 28.02 10.10
C GLU A 747 -11.97 29.30 9.27
N GLU A 748 -10.75 29.85 9.20
CA GLU A 748 -10.45 31.09 8.47
C GLU A 748 -10.29 30.87 6.95
N ILE A 749 -10.14 29.62 6.49
CA ILE A 749 -9.79 29.29 5.09
C ILE A 749 -11.02 29.39 4.15
N GLY A 750 -12.23 29.27 4.69
CA GLY A 750 -13.47 29.37 3.91
C GLY A 750 -13.88 28.08 3.18
N ILE A 751 -13.43 26.92 3.67
CA ILE A 751 -13.79 25.58 3.17
C ILE A 751 -14.46 24.75 4.27
N PRO A 752 -15.19 23.67 3.93
CA PRO A 752 -15.73 22.76 4.93
C PRO A 752 -14.64 22.17 5.84
N HIS A 753 -14.93 22.08 7.14
CA HIS A 753 -14.00 21.56 8.16
C HIS A 753 -14.70 20.55 9.10
N TYR A 754 -15.68 19.80 8.58
CA TYR A 754 -16.36 18.75 9.33
C TYR A 754 -15.35 17.70 9.80
N GLY A 755 -15.47 17.24 11.04
CA GLY A 755 -14.53 16.29 11.65
C GLY A 755 -13.25 16.92 12.18
N SER A 756 -13.04 18.24 12.06
CA SER A 756 -11.83 18.87 12.58
C SER A 756 -11.75 18.89 14.11
N HIS A 757 -12.88 19.05 14.81
CA HIS A 757 -12.96 19.11 16.29
C HIS A 757 -13.77 17.99 16.93
N TYR A 758 -14.73 17.40 16.19
CA TYR A 758 -15.64 16.40 16.71
C TYR A 758 -15.43 15.08 15.99
N SER A 759 -14.91 14.12 16.74
CA SER A 759 -14.66 12.74 16.33
C SER A 759 -15.29 11.78 17.37
N MET A 760 -15.53 10.53 16.97
CA MET A 760 -15.94 9.46 17.88
C MET A 760 -15.20 8.18 17.48
N ASP A 761 -14.31 7.73 18.35
CA ASP A 761 -13.46 6.56 18.10
C ASP A 761 -14.28 5.28 18.21
N VAL A 762 -13.81 4.19 17.58
CA VAL A 762 -14.48 2.89 17.66
C VAL A 762 -14.46 2.32 19.08
N SER A 763 -13.43 2.64 19.87
CA SER A 763 -13.30 2.22 21.29
C SER A 763 -14.34 2.83 22.22
N GLU A 764 -15.06 3.87 21.78
CA GLU A 764 -16.15 4.48 22.55
C GLU A 764 -17.46 3.68 22.45
N LEU A 765 -17.52 2.66 21.57
CA LEU A 765 -18.65 1.76 21.48
C LEU A 765 -18.64 0.72 22.61
N PRO A 766 -19.81 0.25 23.08
CA PRO A 766 -19.87 -0.78 24.12
C PRO A 766 -19.13 -2.07 23.73
N ASP A 767 -18.40 -2.64 24.70
CA ASP A 767 -17.65 -3.91 24.57
C ASP A 767 -16.52 -3.90 23.52
N VAL A 768 -16.10 -2.73 23.05
CA VAL A 768 -14.94 -2.61 22.15
C VAL A 768 -13.67 -2.33 22.96
N LYS A 769 -12.70 -3.24 22.84
CA LYS A 769 -11.33 -3.11 23.36
C LYS A 769 -10.37 -3.16 22.18
N THR A 770 -9.90 -1.99 21.76
CA THR A 770 -8.91 -1.89 20.70
C THR A 770 -7.54 -2.35 21.19
N VAL A 771 -6.72 -2.89 20.28
CA VAL A 771 -5.34 -3.28 20.57
C VAL A 771 -4.42 -2.15 20.14
N GLN A 772 -3.60 -1.63 21.05
CA GLN A 772 -2.64 -0.58 20.76
C GLN A 772 -1.28 -1.17 20.37
N PHE A 773 -0.75 -0.74 19.23
CA PHE A 773 0.54 -1.20 18.68
C PHE A 773 1.58 -0.07 18.58
N VAL A 774 1.17 1.17 18.74
CA VAL A 774 2.00 2.37 18.53
C VAL A 774 1.91 3.32 19.72
N GLU A 775 2.91 4.18 19.86
CA GLU A 775 2.75 5.40 20.65
C GLU A 775 1.86 6.37 19.86
N GLU A 776 0.86 6.99 20.51
CA GLU A 776 -0.12 7.86 19.84
C GLU A 776 -0.31 9.23 20.49
#